data_AF-A0A8S1FG68-F1
#
_entry.id   AF-A0A8S1FG68-F1
#
_cell.length_a   1.000
_cell.length_b   1.000
_cell.length_c   1.000
_cell.angle_alpha   90.00
_cell.angle_beta   90.00
_cell.angle_gamma   90.00
#
_symmetry.space_group_name_H-M   'P 1'
#
loop_
_entity.id
_entity.type
_entity.pdbx_description
1 polymer ?
#
loop_
_entity_poly.entity_id
_entity_poly.type
_entity_poly.pdbx_seq_one_letter_code
_entity_poly.pdbx_strand_id
1 'polypeptide(L)'
;MSTLDIDVEATAYDQVTSLLQRPDQLEKLPELKKRADRKKLAVEAMLRTGVQGQLEGVRTAIAHLQTASEDVTVVAQGVEGIRERLKPFPQLKEKMRELRDANARHSQYAAAMENLKHIFNINSTLQEIRDALNDEKSGGNLLLAHKHIMDLERARDELLSEVHKMRSANTEYEKNLLINFFKGVDDVVKELARNMWFIMGRTLEMVKGNESGGGPQQVVTCMRIVEREERIDRFYMENRRASANAFVPPGRPRKWKEKALQVLEKTVESRIEGNQLEDRSLNKAWLARYLEVCRNVIIDDLTLAKAAIPCFPPEYQIYDRLVSMYHNAVCARLREIAQDDLEKSELVQLMSWIKLYGSEEMLAHPKFKLNAAALLQDAPVLPRTTLNDLCDAFVEMSRKDLQLWLKNTVSHEKDDWYKNVRPSEDNNGYFYTDLPNTVFGMLKDTVALAKEVSVEVIPSIINLTICEFNDLAGQYKDAFTAFKLKYFENRNNFREFTSNMIAVANNLHTCIESTEKYMQQIRLSMEGEQSGVVNSGRRTMVSQQEIIENMDALNTRWRNAISNAVNYLREEVIVDINPHLSELFSKNWLMGCASLETICMTITDYHNDHRHLRPVTRSVLLMDLQFRIVSEYLKAIEQRRLVLTCYEDRLAAGKRMKDDVTKINAMFAEFTSYFDMNDQLTILTSIISSAADVIALKDKSILALEATSFARNFPNCPAGLLAAILATRDDVGRNEARTQAEEVLQHVQFHPKDPIFDQLFSLRQQESKEWLPSIGMANVFTNFIKKDFKM
;
A
#
# COMPACT_ATOMS: atom_id res chain seq x y z
N MET A 1 63.41 28.78 40.76
CA MET A 1 62.48 28.80 39.62
C MET A 1 61.23 28.07 40.03
N SER A 2 60.06 28.67 39.78
CA SER A 2 58.80 27.94 39.95
C SER A 2 58.80 26.74 39.00
N THR A 3 58.09 25.66 39.33
CA THR A 3 57.94 24.50 38.43
C THR A 3 57.46 24.92 37.03
N LEU A 4 56.69 26.01 36.96
CA LEU A 4 56.26 26.65 35.73
C LEU A 4 57.41 27.25 34.90
N ASP A 5 58.38 27.91 35.55
CA ASP A 5 59.53 28.49 34.84
C ASP A 5 60.40 27.42 34.19
N ILE A 6 60.53 26.26 34.87
CA ILE A 6 61.31 25.12 34.38
C ILE A 6 60.60 24.48 33.16
N ASP A 7 59.27 24.31 33.22
CA ASP A 7 58.48 23.78 32.09
C ASP A 7 58.46 24.74 30.89
N VAL A 8 58.35 26.05 31.12
CA VAL A 8 58.38 27.07 30.06
C VAL A 8 59.74 27.10 29.38
N GLU A 9 60.82 27.00 30.14
CA GLU A 9 62.18 26.98 29.60
C GLU A 9 62.45 25.69 28.80
N ALA A 10 62.00 24.53 29.30
CA ALA A 10 62.08 23.26 28.58
C ALA A 10 61.28 23.28 27.26
N THR A 11 60.06 23.83 27.28
CA THR A 11 59.22 23.93 26.08
C THR A 11 59.78 24.94 25.07
N ALA A 12 60.34 26.05 25.54
CA ALA A 12 61.01 27.03 24.69
C ALA A 12 62.28 26.44 24.05
N TYR A 13 63.02 25.63 24.81
CA TYR A 13 64.19 24.90 24.31
C TYR A 13 63.81 23.91 23.20
N ASP A 14 62.73 23.12 23.38
CA ASP A 14 62.22 22.21 22.36
C ASP A 14 61.71 22.94 21.10
N GLN A 15 61.05 24.08 21.28
CA GLN A 15 60.61 24.91 20.16
C GLN A 15 61.79 25.49 19.37
N VAL A 16 62.84 25.97 20.04
CA VAL A 16 64.03 26.49 19.36
C VAL A 16 64.78 25.36 18.64
N THR A 17 64.89 24.20 19.28
CA THR A 17 65.55 23.00 18.72
C THR A 17 64.82 22.47 17.49
N SER A 18 63.48 22.48 17.49
CA SER A 18 62.70 22.07 16.31
C SER A 18 62.77 23.05 15.13
N LEU A 19 63.04 24.33 15.38
CA LEU A 19 63.10 25.38 14.35
C LEU A 19 64.47 25.51 13.66
N LEU A 20 65.55 25.03 14.28
CA LEU A 20 66.93 25.18 13.82
C LEU A 20 67.66 23.83 13.78
N GLN A 21 67.28 22.96 12.84
CA GLN A 21 67.83 21.60 12.71
C GLN A 21 69.04 21.51 11.76
N ARG A 22 69.24 22.49 10.87
CA ARG A 22 70.34 22.51 9.89
C ARG A 22 71.08 23.86 9.87
N PRO A 23 72.39 23.89 9.53
CA PRO A 23 73.21 25.11 9.59
C PRO A 23 72.75 26.25 8.67
N ASP A 24 72.14 25.93 7.53
CA ASP A 24 71.56 26.87 6.55
C ASP A 24 70.32 27.62 7.09
N GLN A 25 69.69 27.11 8.16
CA GLN A 25 68.51 27.72 8.76
C GLN A 25 68.85 28.90 9.70
N LEU A 26 70.13 29.08 10.06
CA LEU A 26 70.61 30.23 10.84
C LEU A 26 70.47 31.56 10.10
N GLU A 27 70.41 31.56 8.77
CA GLU A 27 70.14 32.78 7.98
C GLU A 27 68.73 33.35 8.24
N LYS A 28 67.79 32.51 8.70
CA LYS A 28 66.40 32.89 9.03
C LYS A 28 66.21 33.33 10.48
N LEU A 29 67.26 33.29 11.32
CA LEU A 29 67.25 33.73 12.71
C LEU A 29 66.71 35.17 12.91
N PRO A 30 67.08 36.19 12.12
CA PRO A 30 66.55 37.55 12.28
C PRO A 30 65.03 37.63 12.01
N GLU A 31 64.49 36.83 11.08
CA GLU A 31 63.05 36.78 10.82
C GLU A 31 62.29 36.05 11.93
N LEU A 32 62.83 34.95 12.45
CA LEU A 32 62.25 34.20 13.57
C LEU A 32 62.26 35.03 14.86
N LYS A 33 63.34 35.77 15.12
CA LYS A 33 63.42 36.72 16.24
C LYS A 33 62.38 37.82 16.11
N LYS A 34 62.24 38.43 14.92
CA LYS A 34 61.20 39.44 14.64
C LYS A 34 59.78 38.88 14.79
N ARG A 35 59.56 37.60 14.47
CA ARG A 35 58.27 36.90 14.66
C ARG A 35 58.00 36.62 16.15
N ALA A 36 59.00 36.22 16.91
CA ALA A 36 58.91 36.02 18.36
C ALA A 36 58.65 37.34 19.09
N ASP A 37 59.36 38.41 18.74
CA ASP A 37 59.17 39.75 19.30
C ASP A 37 57.76 40.29 19.00
N ARG A 38 57.24 40.07 17.78
CA ARG A 38 55.85 40.41 17.43
C ARG A 38 54.84 39.63 18.26
N LYS A 39 55.05 38.32 18.45
CA LYS A 39 54.18 37.49 19.31
C LYS A 39 54.22 37.95 20.76
N LYS A 40 55.42 38.25 21.29
CA LYS A 40 55.60 38.79 22.64
C LYS A 40 54.86 40.10 22.81
N LEU A 41 55.06 41.07 21.90
CA LEU A 41 54.35 42.35 21.92
C LEU A 41 52.83 42.19 21.83
N ALA A 42 52.34 41.25 21.02
CA ALA A 42 50.92 40.96 20.92
C ALA A 42 50.35 40.36 22.22
N VAL A 43 51.06 39.43 22.84
CA VAL A 43 50.67 38.83 24.13
C VAL A 43 50.74 39.86 25.26
N GLU A 44 51.78 40.70 25.30
CA GLU A 44 51.91 41.79 26.27
C GLU A 44 50.80 42.83 26.10
N ALA A 45 50.42 43.18 24.87
CA ALA A 45 49.29 44.06 24.61
C ALA A 45 47.95 43.44 25.03
N MET A 46 47.73 42.16 24.76
CA MET A 46 46.54 41.43 25.22
C MET A 46 46.48 41.33 26.75
N LEU A 47 47.60 41.00 27.40
CA LEU A 47 47.70 40.94 28.86
C LEU A 47 47.48 42.32 29.48
N ARG A 48 48.07 43.38 28.92
CA ARG A 48 47.85 44.75 29.41
C ARG A 48 46.39 45.15 29.31
N THR A 49 45.75 44.86 28.18
CA THR A 49 44.32 45.14 27.97
C THR A 49 43.44 44.29 28.90
N GLY A 50 43.75 43.00 29.06
CA GLY A 50 43.02 42.10 29.95
C GLY A 50 43.16 42.46 31.43
N VAL A 51 44.38 42.77 31.88
CA VAL A 51 44.65 43.22 33.25
C VAL A 51 43.99 44.56 33.51
N GLN A 52 44.04 45.50 32.56
CA GLN A 52 43.35 46.79 32.68
C GLN A 52 41.83 46.62 32.73
N GLY A 53 41.26 45.73 31.93
CA GLY A 53 39.82 45.40 31.98
C GLY A 53 39.40 44.76 33.31
N GLN A 54 40.22 43.85 33.86
CA GLN A 54 39.97 43.25 35.18
C GLN A 54 40.12 44.27 36.31
N LEU A 55 41.14 45.13 36.26
CA LEU A 55 41.33 46.20 37.24
C LEU A 55 40.17 47.19 37.23
N GLU A 56 39.72 47.60 36.05
CA GLU A 56 38.60 48.53 35.91
C GLU A 56 37.29 47.87 36.37
N GLY A 57 37.10 46.57 36.06
CA GLY A 57 35.97 45.77 36.54
C GLY A 57 35.96 45.67 38.08
N VAL A 58 37.10 45.38 38.70
CA VAL A 58 37.24 45.31 40.17
C VAL A 58 37.02 46.69 40.80
N ARG A 59 37.58 47.75 40.20
CA ARG A 59 37.40 49.13 40.68
C ARG A 59 35.93 49.55 40.63
N THR A 60 35.25 49.24 39.53
CA THR A 60 33.81 49.50 39.37
C THR A 60 32.99 48.67 40.37
N ALA A 61 33.34 47.40 40.58
CA ALA A 61 32.66 46.54 41.54
C ALA A 61 32.81 47.06 42.99
N ILE A 62 34.00 47.51 43.38
CA ILE A 62 34.24 48.12 44.69
C ILE A 62 33.45 49.42 44.84
N ALA A 63 33.47 50.28 43.83
CA ALA A 63 32.70 51.53 43.85
C ALA A 63 31.18 51.26 43.98
N HIS A 64 30.65 50.27 43.26
CA HIS A 64 29.26 49.84 43.38
C HIS A 64 28.95 49.25 44.76
N LEU A 65 29.85 48.45 45.35
CA LEU A 65 29.65 47.89 46.69
C LEU A 65 29.65 48.97 47.78
N GLN A 66 30.53 49.97 47.66
CA GLN A 66 30.55 51.11 48.57
C GLN A 66 29.25 51.92 48.45
N THR A 67 28.84 52.26 47.23
CA THR A 67 27.60 53.00 46.97
C THR A 67 26.38 52.21 47.48
N ALA A 68 26.31 50.90 47.21
CA ALA A 68 25.21 50.06 47.69
C ALA A 68 25.15 49.98 49.23
N SER A 69 26.31 49.95 49.90
CA SER A 69 26.35 49.98 51.37
C SER A 69 25.86 51.32 51.94
N GLU A 70 26.23 52.43 51.30
CA GLU A 70 25.73 53.76 51.66
C GLU A 70 24.22 53.85 51.43
N ASP A 71 23.74 53.43 50.25
CA ASP A 71 22.31 53.40 49.90
C ASP A 71 21.50 52.54 50.88
N VAL A 72 21.97 51.35 51.22
CA VAL A 72 21.30 50.47 52.20
C VAL A 72 21.23 51.16 53.57
N THR A 73 22.28 51.86 53.98
CA THR A 73 22.30 52.59 55.24
C THR A 73 21.29 53.74 55.23
N VAL A 74 21.23 54.50 54.13
CA VAL A 74 20.27 55.59 53.94
C VAL A 74 18.83 55.04 53.91
N VAL A 75 18.58 53.95 53.20
CA VAL A 75 17.25 53.30 53.16
C VAL A 75 16.86 52.78 54.54
N ALA A 76 17.77 52.14 55.27
CA ALA A 76 17.50 51.65 56.63
C ALA A 76 17.15 52.80 57.58
N GLN A 77 17.92 53.90 57.55
CA GLN A 77 17.62 55.10 58.33
C GLN A 77 16.30 55.75 57.91
N GLY A 78 16.01 55.78 56.60
CA GLY A 78 14.74 56.28 56.07
C GLY A 78 13.55 55.44 56.53
N VAL A 79 13.66 54.11 56.49
CA VAL A 79 12.64 53.17 56.97
C VAL A 79 12.42 53.32 58.47
N GLU A 80 13.48 53.45 59.27
CA GLU A 80 13.35 53.68 60.71
C GLU A 80 12.70 55.05 60.98
N GLY A 81 13.09 56.09 60.23
CA GLY A 81 12.45 57.40 60.29
C GLY A 81 10.96 57.36 59.93
N ILE A 82 10.57 56.58 58.92
CA ILE A 82 9.17 56.35 58.57
C ILE A 82 8.46 55.61 59.71
N ARG A 83 9.06 54.56 60.27
CA ARG A 83 8.49 53.80 61.38
C ARG A 83 8.24 54.68 62.60
N GLU A 84 9.21 55.50 63.00
CA GLU A 84 9.06 56.46 64.11
C GLU A 84 7.94 57.48 63.83
N ARG A 85 7.87 58.03 62.60
CA ARG A 85 6.78 58.94 62.19
C ARG A 85 5.41 58.27 62.13
N LEU A 86 5.35 56.96 61.90
CA LEU A 86 4.11 56.18 61.87
C LEU A 86 3.65 55.68 63.25
N LYS A 87 4.53 55.65 64.27
CA LYS A 87 4.14 55.26 65.65
C LYS A 87 2.94 56.04 66.22
N PRO A 88 2.75 57.34 65.95
CA PRO A 88 1.58 58.10 66.40
C PRO A 88 0.31 57.82 65.56
N PHE A 89 0.44 57.20 64.39
CA PHE A 89 -0.67 57.03 63.44
C PHE A 89 -1.85 56.20 63.98
N PRO A 90 -1.67 55.14 64.79
CA PRO A 90 -2.77 54.46 65.47
C PRO A 90 -3.56 55.40 66.40
N GLN A 91 -2.89 56.29 67.12
CA GLN A 91 -3.55 57.29 67.97
C GLN A 91 -4.26 58.35 67.11
N LEU A 92 -3.68 58.73 65.96
CA LEU A 92 -4.33 59.60 64.99
C LEU A 92 -5.56 58.93 64.36
N LYS A 93 -5.53 57.62 64.09
CA LYS A 93 -6.66 56.84 63.59
C LYS A 93 -7.82 56.85 64.58
N GLU A 94 -7.54 56.79 65.88
CA GLU A 94 -8.56 56.96 66.92
C GLU A 94 -9.06 58.40 67.01
N LYS A 95 -8.17 59.42 66.98
CA LYS A 95 -8.57 60.84 66.96
C LYS A 95 -9.42 61.20 65.73
N MET A 96 -9.11 60.64 64.57
CA MET A 96 -9.82 60.84 63.29
C MET A 96 -10.98 59.86 63.10
N ARG A 97 -11.37 59.10 64.13
CA ARG A 97 -12.46 58.12 64.04
C ARG A 97 -13.75 58.79 63.59
N GLU A 98 -14.11 59.92 64.17
CA GLU A 98 -15.33 60.65 63.79
C GLU A 98 -15.31 61.12 62.34
N LEU A 99 -14.16 61.63 61.86
CA LEU A 99 -14.00 62.05 60.46
C LEU A 99 -14.05 60.85 59.51
N ARG A 100 -13.46 59.72 59.88
CA ARG A 100 -13.50 58.47 59.10
C ARG A 100 -14.93 57.94 59.02
N ASP A 101 -15.64 57.93 60.14
CA ASP A 101 -17.01 57.45 60.21
C ASP A 101 -17.95 58.43 59.48
N ALA A 102 -17.67 59.74 59.49
CA ALA A 102 -18.36 60.73 58.65
C ALA A 102 -18.04 60.56 57.15
N ASN A 103 -16.79 60.32 56.78
CA ASN A 103 -16.39 60.04 55.39
C ASN A 103 -17.02 58.75 54.90
N ALA A 104 -17.07 57.69 55.71
CA ALA A 104 -17.75 56.45 55.38
C ALA A 104 -19.25 56.68 55.13
N ARG A 105 -19.93 57.47 55.97
CA ARG A 105 -21.33 57.86 55.75
C ARG A 105 -21.51 58.67 54.48
N HIS A 106 -20.64 59.66 54.22
CA HIS A 106 -20.70 60.45 52.98
C HIS A 106 -20.42 59.60 51.74
N SER A 107 -19.47 58.66 51.79
CA SER A 107 -19.22 57.70 50.70
C SER A 107 -20.42 56.77 50.48
N GLN A 108 -21.08 56.32 51.54
CA GLN A 108 -22.31 55.54 51.46
C GLN A 108 -23.46 56.35 50.84
N TYR A 109 -23.64 57.61 51.24
CA TYR A 109 -24.63 58.49 50.62
C TYR A 109 -24.32 58.78 49.15
N ALA A 110 -23.05 58.98 48.79
CA ALA A 110 -22.64 59.14 47.41
C ALA A 110 -22.97 57.90 46.57
N ALA A 111 -22.64 56.70 47.07
CA ALA A 111 -22.98 55.43 46.40
C ALA A 111 -24.50 55.22 46.30
N ALA A 112 -25.27 55.61 47.33
CA ALA A 112 -26.73 55.54 47.30
C ALA A 112 -27.33 56.52 46.27
N MET A 113 -26.81 57.75 46.18
CA MET A 113 -27.23 58.74 45.18
C MET A 113 -26.92 58.28 43.75
N GLU A 114 -25.76 57.65 43.55
CA GLU A 114 -25.37 57.06 42.26
C GLU A 114 -26.29 55.89 41.89
N ASN A 115 -26.56 54.97 42.81
CA ASN A 115 -27.49 53.85 42.59
C ASN A 115 -28.93 54.32 42.32
N LEU A 116 -29.40 55.38 42.99
CA LEU A 116 -30.73 55.96 42.71
C LEU A 116 -30.84 56.46 41.27
N LYS A 117 -29.79 57.06 40.71
CA LYS A 117 -29.78 57.51 39.31
C LYS A 117 -30.05 56.33 38.36
N HIS A 118 -29.48 55.16 38.63
CA HIS A 118 -29.68 53.96 37.82
C HIS A 118 -31.07 53.34 38.03
N ILE A 119 -31.62 53.38 39.25
CA ILE A 119 -32.96 52.90 39.56
C ILE A 119 -34.03 53.72 38.83
N PHE A 120 -33.92 55.06 38.84
CA PHE A 120 -34.91 55.93 38.19
C PHE A 120 -34.83 55.89 36.65
N ASN A 121 -33.63 55.72 36.10
CA ASN A 121 -33.41 55.75 34.64
C ASN A 121 -33.30 54.36 34.02
N ILE A 122 -33.70 53.29 34.72
CA ILE A 122 -33.51 51.92 34.24
C ILE A 122 -34.16 51.69 32.86
N ASN A 123 -35.40 52.13 32.67
CA ASN A 123 -36.13 51.93 31.42
C ASN A 123 -35.54 52.73 30.25
N SER A 124 -35.07 53.96 30.50
CA SER A 124 -34.42 54.76 29.46
C SER A 124 -33.07 54.18 29.08
N THR A 125 -32.25 53.75 30.05
CA THR A 125 -30.97 53.09 29.77
C THR A 125 -31.15 51.75 29.06
N LEU A 126 -32.19 50.97 29.40
CA LEU A 126 -32.52 49.74 28.65
C LEU A 126 -32.88 50.02 27.19
N GLN A 127 -33.58 51.14 26.91
CA GLN A 127 -33.85 51.55 25.54
C GLN A 127 -32.59 52.01 24.81
N GLU A 128 -31.74 52.82 25.46
CA GLU A 128 -30.43 53.23 24.91
C GLU A 128 -29.54 52.03 24.56
N ILE A 129 -29.56 50.96 25.39
CA ILE A 129 -28.87 49.71 25.10
C ILE A 129 -29.41 49.07 23.81
N ARG A 130 -30.73 48.96 23.67
CA ARG A 130 -31.36 48.37 22.47
C ARG A 130 -31.08 49.19 21.22
N ASP A 131 -31.14 50.52 21.32
CA ASP A 131 -30.83 51.41 20.21
C ASP A 131 -29.36 51.28 19.80
N ALA A 132 -28.44 51.14 20.77
CA ALA A 132 -27.03 50.88 20.49
C ALA A 132 -26.79 49.50 19.86
N LEU A 133 -27.55 48.47 20.24
CA LEU A 133 -27.46 47.12 19.65
C LEU A 133 -28.01 47.07 18.22
N ASN A 134 -29.02 47.89 17.91
CA ASN A 134 -29.71 47.93 16.61
C ASN A 134 -29.12 48.97 15.64
N ASP A 135 -28.00 49.62 15.96
CA ASP A 135 -27.37 50.61 15.09
C ASP A 135 -26.79 49.96 13.82
N GLU A 136 -27.57 49.99 12.73
CA GLU A 136 -27.21 49.42 11.43
C GLU A 136 -25.95 50.06 10.81
N LYS A 137 -25.63 51.32 11.15
CA LYS A 137 -24.48 52.04 10.55
C LYS A 137 -23.13 51.56 11.07
N SER A 138 -23.09 51.04 12.30
CA SER A 138 -21.88 50.52 12.94
C SER A 138 -21.88 48.98 13.06
N GLY A 139 -22.98 48.33 12.65
CA GLY A 139 -23.23 46.90 12.90
C GLY A 139 -23.45 46.59 14.39
N GLY A 140 -23.99 47.57 15.13
CA GLY A 140 -24.20 47.56 16.57
C GLY A 140 -23.00 48.10 17.36
N ASN A 141 -23.21 49.13 18.18
CA ASN A 141 -22.21 49.66 19.09
C ASN A 141 -22.13 48.81 20.37
N LEU A 142 -21.55 47.61 20.25
CA LEU A 142 -21.51 46.61 21.32
C LEU A 142 -20.78 47.10 22.58
N LEU A 143 -19.75 47.94 22.44
CA LEU A 143 -19.01 48.48 23.58
C LEU A 143 -19.87 49.46 24.39
N LEU A 144 -20.66 50.29 23.72
CA LEU A 144 -21.57 51.21 24.38
C LEU A 144 -22.69 50.45 25.10
N ALA A 145 -23.31 49.49 24.41
CA ALA A 145 -24.30 48.60 24.99
C ALA A 145 -23.75 47.85 26.22
N HIS A 146 -22.55 47.26 26.09
CA HIS A 146 -21.88 46.56 27.19
C HIS A 146 -21.55 47.48 28.36
N LYS A 147 -21.14 48.72 28.11
CA LYS A 147 -20.90 49.72 29.16
C LYS A 147 -22.15 50.00 29.97
N HIS A 148 -23.27 50.30 29.30
CA HIS A 148 -24.53 50.57 29.99
C HIS A 148 -25.05 49.33 30.74
N ILE A 149 -24.88 48.13 30.18
CA ILE A 149 -25.18 46.87 30.88
C ILE A 149 -24.33 46.73 32.14
N MET A 150 -23.02 46.99 32.08
CA MET A 150 -22.14 46.94 33.26
C MET A 150 -22.54 47.95 34.33
N ASP A 151 -22.95 49.16 33.95
CA ASP A 151 -23.38 50.18 34.92
C ASP A 151 -24.65 49.72 35.67
N LEU A 152 -25.62 49.14 34.94
CA LEU A 152 -26.84 48.56 35.55
C LEU A 152 -26.56 47.30 36.36
N GLU A 153 -25.71 46.39 35.87
CA GLU A 153 -25.28 45.20 36.62
C GLU A 153 -24.54 45.59 37.88
N ARG A 154 -23.67 46.60 37.83
CA ARG A 154 -22.95 47.10 39.00
C ARG A 154 -23.91 47.65 40.05
N ALA A 155 -24.88 48.47 39.65
CA ALA A 155 -25.89 48.98 40.57
C ALA A 155 -26.71 47.85 41.21
N ARG A 156 -27.15 46.87 40.41
CA ARG A 156 -27.84 45.67 40.90
C ARG A 156 -26.97 44.89 41.89
N ASP A 157 -25.73 44.61 41.53
CA ASP A 157 -24.82 43.74 42.27
C ASP A 157 -24.33 44.41 43.56
N GLU A 158 -24.14 45.73 43.57
CA GLU A 158 -23.85 46.52 44.78
C GLU A 158 -25.02 46.44 45.77
N LEU A 159 -26.26 46.66 45.31
CA LEU A 159 -27.46 46.54 46.15
C LEU A 159 -27.63 45.12 46.70
N LEU A 160 -27.44 44.10 45.86
CA LEU A 160 -27.49 42.69 46.28
C LEU A 160 -26.38 42.35 47.27
N SER A 161 -25.19 42.91 47.12
CA SER A 161 -24.06 42.74 48.02
C SER A 161 -24.34 43.36 49.40
N GLU A 162 -24.93 44.56 49.44
CA GLU A 162 -25.33 45.19 50.71
C GLU A 162 -26.43 44.39 51.42
N VAL A 163 -27.47 43.95 50.69
CA VAL A 163 -28.49 43.04 51.25
C VAL A 163 -27.86 41.75 51.76
N HIS A 164 -26.87 41.19 51.04
CA HIS A 164 -26.14 40.00 51.48
C HIS A 164 -25.35 40.22 52.79
N LYS A 165 -24.80 41.42 53.02
CA LYS A 165 -24.07 41.78 54.25
C LYS A 165 -25.00 41.97 55.45
N MET A 166 -26.22 42.47 55.23
CA MET A 166 -27.18 42.80 56.31
C MET A 166 -27.70 41.57 57.08
N ARG A 167 -27.71 40.37 56.47
CA ARG A 167 -28.08 39.09 57.10
C ARG A 167 -29.37 39.14 57.96
N SER A 168 -30.39 39.83 57.45
CA SER A 168 -31.72 39.97 58.05
C SER A 168 -32.62 38.75 57.78
N ALA A 169 -33.69 38.55 58.55
CA ALA A 169 -34.68 37.49 58.29
C ALA A 169 -35.38 37.64 56.91
N ASN A 170 -35.41 38.85 56.35
CA ASN A 170 -36.04 39.18 55.07
C ASN A 170 -35.07 39.20 53.87
N THR A 171 -33.79 38.85 54.10
CA THR A 171 -32.73 38.95 53.08
C THR A 171 -33.08 38.25 51.77
N GLU A 172 -33.77 37.12 51.82
CA GLU A 172 -34.13 36.36 50.61
C GLU A 172 -35.28 37.01 49.83
N TYR A 173 -36.25 37.61 50.52
CA TYR A 173 -37.32 38.36 49.88
C TYR A 173 -36.78 39.63 49.20
N GLU A 174 -35.90 40.36 49.88
CA GLU A 174 -35.27 41.58 49.36
C GLU A 174 -34.36 41.31 48.15
N LYS A 175 -33.59 40.21 48.18
CA LYS A 175 -32.84 39.76 46.99
C LYS A 175 -33.75 39.47 45.81
N ASN A 176 -34.83 38.71 46.02
CA ASN A 176 -35.76 38.36 44.94
C ASN A 176 -36.49 39.59 44.37
N LEU A 177 -36.83 40.56 45.21
CA LEU A 177 -37.38 41.84 44.76
C LEU A 177 -36.41 42.58 43.84
N LEU A 178 -35.14 42.69 44.22
CA LEU A 178 -34.09 43.33 43.41
C LEU A 178 -33.83 42.57 42.11
N ILE A 179 -33.76 41.24 42.14
CA ILE A 179 -33.60 40.40 40.94
C ILE A 179 -34.76 40.65 39.97
N ASN A 180 -36.00 40.68 40.47
CA ASN A 180 -37.18 40.93 39.64
C ASN A 180 -37.19 42.37 39.07
N PHE A 181 -36.78 43.36 39.85
CA PHE A 181 -36.71 44.76 39.40
C PHE A 181 -35.71 44.92 38.24
N PHE A 182 -34.54 44.28 38.34
CA PHE A 182 -33.50 44.34 37.31
C PHE A 182 -33.63 43.29 36.20
N LYS A 183 -34.74 42.54 36.12
CA LYS A 183 -34.93 41.45 35.15
C LYS A 183 -34.70 41.88 33.70
N GLY A 184 -35.07 43.12 33.33
CA GLY A 184 -34.84 43.65 31.98
C GLY A 184 -33.36 43.72 31.58
N VAL A 185 -32.45 43.80 32.55
CA VAL A 185 -30.99 43.75 32.31
C VAL A 185 -30.58 42.38 31.77
N ASP A 186 -31.16 41.30 32.29
CA ASP A 186 -30.84 39.94 31.83
C ASP A 186 -31.29 39.71 30.38
N ASP A 187 -32.36 40.38 29.94
CA ASP A 187 -32.84 40.28 28.56
C ASP A 187 -31.91 41.00 27.58
N VAL A 188 -31.47 42.22 27.90
CA VAL A 188 -30.50 42.94 27.04
C VAL A 188 -29.11 42.28 27.06
N VAL A 189 -28.73 41.60 28.14
CA VAL A 189 -27.52 40.76 28.18
C VAL A 189 -27.63 39.61 27.18
N LYS A 190 -28.79 38.95 27.08
CA LYS A 190 -29.03 37.88 26.10
C LYS A 190 -29.03 38.42 24.66
N GLU A 191 -29.59 39.60 24.43
CA GLU A 191 -29.57 40.29 23.13
C GLU A 191 -28.13 40.63 22.72
N LEU A 192 -27.34 41.25 23.62
CA LEU A 192 -25.91 41.51 23.39
C LEU A 192 -25.16 40.22 23.06
N ALA A 193 -25.36 39.16 23.86
CA ALA A 193 -24.70 37.88 23.65
C ALA A 193 -25.05 37.28 22.28
N ARG A 194 -26.32 37.36 21.85
CA ARG A 194 -26.75 36.88 20.53
C ARG A 194 -26.02 37.60 19.39
N ASN A 195 -25.91 38.93 19.45
CA ASN A 195 -25.19 39.73 18.44
C ASN A 195 -23.69 39.38 18.44
N MET A 196 -23.09 39.23 19.62
CA MET A 196 -21.70 38.80 19.75
C MET A 196 -21.47 37.42 19.13
N TRP A 197 -22.33 36.44 19.41
CA TRP A 197 -22.19 35.09 18.84
C TRP A 197 -22.41 35.05 17.34
N PHE A 198 -23.29 35.90 16.80
CA PHE A 198 -23.43 36.07 15.36
C PHE A 198 -22.14 36.58 14.70
N ILE A 199 -21.47 37.58 15.31
CA ILE A 199 -20.19 38.10 14.81
C ILE A 199 -19.08 37.06 14.98
N MET A 200 -18.98 36.42 16.15
CA MET A 200 -17.99 35.37 16.41
C MET A 200 -18.14 34.20 15.43
N GLY A 201 -19.37 33.77 15.15
CA GLY A 201 -19.65 32.71 14.19
C GLY A 201 -19.28 33.06 12.75
N ARG A 202 -19.05 34.34 12.45
CA ARG A 202 -18.63 34.85 11.13
C ARG A 202 -17.20 35.40 11.11
N THR A 203 -16.38 34.99 12.07
CA THR A 203 -15.02 35.54 12.27
C THR A 203 -14.19 35.49 10.99
N LEU A 204 -14.23 34.38 10.24
CA LEU A 204 -13.42 34.21 9.02
C LEU A 204 -13.92 35.12 7.88
N GLU A 205 -15.23 35.29 7.72
CA GLU A 205 -15.79 36.25 6.76
C GLU A 205 -15.47 37.70 7.13
N MET A 206 -15.56 38.04 8.42
CA MET A 206 -15.27 39.38 8.94
C MET A 206 -13.81 39.79 8.70
N VAL A 207 -12.90 38.83 8.77
CA VAL A 207 -11.46 39.03 8.57
C VAL A 207 -11.07 39.08 7.09
N LYS A 208 -11.78 38.34 6.22
CA LYS A 208 -11.56 38.34 4.76
C LYS A 208 -11.78 39.72 4.12
N GLY A 209 -12.74 40.47 4.67
CA GLY A 209 -13.02 41.86 4.31
C GLY A 209 -13.66 42.03 2.94
N ASN A 210 -14.99 42.20 2.89
CA ASN A 210 -15.66 42.82 1.75
C ASN A 210 -16.45 44.07 2.20
N GLU A 211 -16.21 45.16 1.48
CA GLU A 211 -17.01 46.39 1.29
C GLU A 211 -17.19 47.41 2.43
N SER A 212 -17.06 47.06 3.72
CA SER A 212 -17.36 48.04 4.82
C SER A 212 -16.28 48.23 5.89
N GLY A 213 -15.01 47.89 5.63
CA GLY A 213 -13.82 48.35 6.39
C GLY A 213 -13.74 48.12 7.91
N GLY A 214 -14.73 47.50 8.55
CA GLY A 214 -14.88 47.42 10.01
C GLY A 214 -15.02 46.00 10.60
N GLY A 215 -14.98 44.96 9.77
CA GLY A 215 -15.20 43.56 10.19
C GLY A 215 -14.21 43.07 11.27
N PRO A 216 -12.88 43.21 11.08
CA PRO A 216 -11.91 42.81 12.11
C PRO A 216 -12.10 43.58 13.42
N GLN A 217 -12.47 44.87 13.35
CA GLN A 217 -12.74 45.69 14.55
C GLN A 217 -13.96 45.18 15.33
N GLN A 218 -14.97 44.61 14.68
CA GLN A 218 -16.14 44.02 15.35
C GLN A 218 -15.76 42.72 16.10
N VAL A 219 -14.90 41.88 15.51
CA VAL A 219 -14.36 40.69 16.19
C VAL A 219 -13.53 41.09 17.41
N VAL A 220 -12.63 42.07 17.25
CA VAL A 220 -11.84 42.64 18.36
C VAL A 220 -12.77 43.20 19.44
N THR A 221 -13.83 43.88 19.06
CA THR A 221 -14.83 44.41 19.98
C THR A 221 -15.49 43.30 20.79
N CYS A 222 -15.93 42.21 20.15
CA CYS A 222 -16.47 41.04 20.82
C CYS A 222 -15.45 40.44 21.81
N MET A 223 -14.19 40.26 21.36
CA MET A 223 -13.13 39.71 22.21
C MET A 223 -12.78 40.62 23.39
N ARG A 224 -12.83 41.94 23.24
CA ARG A 224 -12.64 42.89 24.35
C ARG A 224 -13.73 42.75 25.41
N ILE A 225 -14.97 42.54 24.98
CA ILE A 225 -16.08 42.29 25.90
C ILE A 225 -15.89 40.94 26.62
N VAL A 226 -15.56 39.88 25.87
CA VAL A 226 -15.25 38.54 26.44
C VAL A 226 -14.17 38.64 27.51
N GLU A 227 -13.02 39.26 27.22
CA GLU A 227 -11.91 39.41 28.17
C GLU A 227 -12.29 40.22 29.41
N ARG A 228 -13.15 41.22 29.24
CA ARG A 228 -13.65 42.02 30.35
C ARG A 228 -14.57 41.21 31.25
N GLU A 229 -15.47 40.43 30.68
CA GLU A 229 -16.37 39.54 31.41
C GLU A 229 -15.63 38.42 32.13
N GLU A 230 -14.62 37.81 31.49
CA GLU A 230 -13.75 36.80 32.12
C GLU A 230 -12.94 37.37 33.30
N ARG A 231 -12.53 38.65 33.22
CA ARG A 231 -11.85 39.33 34.33
C ARG A 231 -12.80 39.54 35.51
N ILE A 232 -14.05 39.91 35.25
CA ILE A 232 -15.08 40.06 36.28
C ILE A 232 -15.38 38.70 36.93
N ASP A 233 -15.54 37.65 36.12
CA ASP A 233 -15.75 36.28 36.59
C ASP A 233 -14.58 35.82 37.48
N ARG A 234 -13.34 36.08 37.05
CA ARG A 234 -12.13 35.75 37.81
C ARG A 234 -12.09 36.43 39.17
N PHE A 235 -12.39 37.73 39.22
CA PHE A 235 -12.45 38.49 40.48
C PHE A 235 -13.43 37.86 41.49
N TYR A 236 -14.65 37.55 41.07
CA TYR A 236 -15.63 36.92 41.97
C TYR A 236 -15.23 35.51 42.37
N MET A 237 -14.61 34.75 41.47
CA MET A 237 -14.14 33.39 41.77
C MET A 237 -12.97 33.37 42.74
N GLU A 238 -12.01 34.29 42.60
CA GLU A 238 -10.90 34.43 43.54
C GLU A 238 -11.40 34.85 44.92
N ASN A 239 -12.32 35.81 45.00
CA ASN A 239 -12.93 36.23 46.27
C ASN A 239 -13.71 35.09 46.94
N ARG A 240 -14.45 34.29 46.17
CA ARG A 240 -15.15 33.10 46.70
C ARG A 240 -14.20 32.01 47.17
N ARG A 241 -13.04 31.85 46.54
CA ARG A 241 -11.98 30.94 47.00
C ARG A 241 -11.34 31.43 48.30
N ALA A 242 -11.12 32.74 48.44
CA ALA A 242 -10.53 33.33 49.64
C ALA A 242 -11.50 33.34 50.83
N SER A 243 -12.81 33.49 50.58
CA SER A 243 -13.84 33.46 51.60
C SER A 243 -15.09 32.76 51.09
N ALA A 244 -15.48 31.65 51.75
CA ALA A 244 -16.66 30.88 51.40
C ALA A 244 -17.97 31.68 51.49
N ASN A 245 -17.98 32.78 52.25
CA ASN A 245 -19.10 33.70 52.38
C ASN A 245 -18.92 34.98 51.54
N ALA A 246 -18.03 34.98 50.54
CA ALA A 246 -17.95 36.10 49.60
C ALA A 246 -19.20 36.13 48.71
N PHE A 247 -19.75 37.33 48.52
CA PHE A 247 -20.88 37.55 47.62
C PHE A 247 -20.48 37.28 46.17
N VAL A 248 -21.31 36.54 45.44
CA VAL A 248 -21.21 36.33 44.00
C VAL A 248 -22.55 36.72 43.37
N PRO A 249 -22.56 37.61 42.37
CA PRO A 249 -23.77 37.99 41.68
C PRO A 249 -24.49 36.80 41.02
N PRO A 250 -25.83 36.83 40.92
CA PRO A 250 -26.59 35.85 40.16
C PRO A 250 -26.12 35.79 38.69
N GLY A 251 -25.97 34.58 38.15
CA GLY A 251 -25.56 34.36 36.76
C GLY A 251 -24.04 34.43 36.48
N ARG A 252 -23.20 34.58 37.51
CA ARG A 252 -21.73 34.47 37.43
C ARG A 252 -21.26 33.10 37.93
N PRO A 253 -20.26 32.44 37.28
CA PRO A 253 -19.49 32.92 36.14
C PRO A 253 -20.27 32.73 34.83
N ARG A 254 -20.06 33.62 33.87
CA ARG A 254 -20.67 33.55 32.54
C ARG A 254 -19.91 32.66 31.57
N LYS A 255 -18.59 32.54 31.74
CA LYS A 255 -17.69 31.73 30.88
C LYS A 255 -17.82 32.08 29.40
N TRP A 256 -17.83 33.37 29.07
CA TRP A 256 -18.01 33.83 27.69
C TRP A 256 -16.84 33.46 26.77
N LYS A 257 -15.65 33.21 27.31
CA LYS A 257 -14.53 32.64 26.56
C LYS A 257 -14.85 31.24 26.04
N GLU A 258 -15.38 30.38 26.89
CA GLU A 258 -15.78 29.01 26.52
C GLU A 258 -16.89 29.05 25.46
N LYS A 259 -17.89 29.90 25.64
CA LYS A 259 -18.98 30.08 24.67
C LYS A 259 -18.49 30.62 23.32
N ALA A 260 -17.57 31.59 23.31
CA ALA A 260 -17.00 32.14 22.09
C ALA A 260 -16.28 31.05 21.27
N LEU A 261 -15.50 30.19 21.94
CA LEU A 261 -14.82 29.07 21.30
C LEU A 261 -15.80 28.00 20.81
N GLN A 262 -16.85 27.68 21.57
CA GLN A 262 -17.91 26.74 21.15
C GLN A 262 -18.67 27.25 19.91
N VAL A 263 -18.90 28.56 19.80
CA VAL A 263 -19.54 29.15 18.62
C VAL A 263 -18.64 28.98 17.38
N LEU A 264 -17.33 29.22 17.52
CA LEU A 264 -16.38 28.99 16.44
C LEU A 264 -16.34 27.50 16.02
N GLU A 265 -16.29 26.59 17.00
CA GLU A 265 -16.29 25.14 16.76
C GLU A 265 -17.54 24.70 15.99
N LYS A 266 -18.73 25.13 16.42
CA LYS A 266 -19.99 24.84 15.72
C LYS A 266 -20.06 25.42 14.31
N THR A 267 -19.49 26.61 14.08
CA THR A 267 -19.38 27.15 12.73
C THR A 267 -18.53 26.25 11.86
N VAL A 268 -17.37 25.79 12.38
CA VAL A 268 -16.48 24.88 11.64
C VAL A 268 -17.17 23.55 11.34
N GLU A 269 -17.85 22.94 12.31
CA GLU A 269 -18.66 21.73 12.11
C GLU A 269 -19.70 21.93 11.00
N SER A 270 -20.51 23.01 11.10
CA SER A 270 -21.52 23.34 10.10
C SER A 270 -20.94 23.60 8.71
N ARG A 271 -19.70 24.08 8.61
CA ARG A 271 -19.02 24.28 7.33
C ARG A 271 -18.51 22.96 6.73
N ILE A 272 -18.09 22.00 7.54
CA ILE A 272 -17.69 20.69 7.02
C ILE A 272 -18.94 19.88 6.63
N GLU A 273 -19.91 19.76 7.52
CA GLU A 273 -21.13 18.97 7.31
C GLU A 273 -22.08 19.59 6.28
N GLY A 274 -22.30 20.91 6.36
CA GLY A 274 -23.29 21.62 5.54
C GLY A 274 -22.95 21.71 4.05
N ASN A 275 -21.77 21.25 3.64
CA ASN A 275 -21.34 21.21 2.24
C ASN A 275 -21.68 19.90 1.52
N GLN A 276 -22.31 18.95 2.19
CA GLN A 276 -22.86 17.76 1.53
C GLN A 276 -24.19 18.08 0.86
N LEU A 277 -24.14 18.43 -0.42
CA LEU A 277 -25.31 18.77 -1.23
C LEU A 277 -25.92 17.56 -1.96
N GLU A 278 -25.14 16.49 -2.12
CA GLU A 278 -25.48 15.32 -2.91
C GLU A 278 -25.32 14.05 -2.05
N ASP A 279 -26.12 13.04 -2.36
CA ASP A 279 -25.98 11.68 -1.84
C ASP A 279 -25.83 10.67 -2.99
N ARG A 280 -25.66 9.40 -2.64
CA ARG A 280 -25.53 8.30 -3.61
C ARG A 280 -26.72 8.21 -4.57
N SER A 281 -27.92 8.59 -4.14
CA SER A 281 -29.14 8.52 -4.97
C SER A 281 -29.16 9.59 -6.06
N LEU A 282 -28.59 10.76 -5.78
CA LEU A 282 -28.51 11.89 -6.71
C LEU A 282 -27.31 11.79 -7.64
N ASN A 283 -26.15 11.34 -7.13
CA ASN A 283 -24.92 11.28 -7.90
C ASN A 283 -23.99 10.16 -7.42
N LYS A 284 -23.56 9.28 -8.35
CA LYS A 284 -22.60 8.21 -8.05
C LYS A 284 -21.22 8.72 -7.60
N ALA A 285 -20.87 9.96 -7.93
CA ALA A 285 -19.61 10.60 -7.52
C ALA A 285 -19.79 11.60 -6.36
N TRP A 286 -20.86 11.47 -5.57
CA TRP A 286 -21.18 12.39 -4.46
C TRP A 286 -20.01 12.52 -3.48
N LEU A 287 -19.35 11.41 -3.11
CA LEU A 287 -18.29 11.42 -2.10
C LEU A 287 -17.04 12.16 -2.59
N ALA A 288 -16.57 11.88 -3.82
CA ALA A 288 -15.47 12.62 -4.43
C ALA A 288 -15.74 14.14 -4.49
N ARG A 289 -16.96 14.54 -4.89
CA ARG A 289 -17.34 15.95 -4.96
C ARG A 289 -17.39 16.59 -3.58
N TYR A 290 -18.00 15.93 -2.61
CA TYR A 290 -18.06 16.36 -1.22
C TYR A 290 -16.66 16.56 -0.64
N LEU A 291 -15.79 15.57 -0.79
CA LEU A 291 -14.40 15.60 -0.31
C LEU A 291 -13.57 16.71 -0.96
N GLU A 292 -13.80 17.01 -2.23
CA GLU A 292 -13.14 18.14 -2.93
C GLU A 292 -13.67 19.50 -2.44
N VAL A 293 -14.97 19.62 -2.17
CA VAL A 293 -15.53 20.84 -1.55
C VAL A 293 -14.95 21.03 -0.14
N CYS A 294 -14.90 19.98 0.68
CA CYS A 294 -14.26 20.03 1.99
C CYS A 294 -12.80 20.47 1.89
N ARG A 295 -12.04 19.92 0.94
CA ARG A 295 -10.64 20.32 0.70
C ARG A 295 -10.52 21.82 0.43
N ASN A 296 -11.32 22.35 -0.50
CA ASN A 296 -11.29 23.77 -0.85
C ASN A 296 -11.65 24.67 0.34
N VAL A 297 -12.71 24.30 1.08
CA VAL A 297 -13.16 25.04 2.27
C VAL A 297 -12.09 25.08 3.35
N ILE A 298 -11.48 23.93 3.67
CA ILE A 298 -10.41 23.85 4.68
C ILE A 298 -9.21 24.71 4.26
N ILE A 299 -8.79 24.64 3.00
CA ILE A 299 -7.62 25.39 2.50
C ILE A 299 -7.89 26.90 2.54
N ASP A 300 -9.05 27.34 2.06
CA ASP A 300 -9.44 28.74 2.07
C ASP A 300 -9.54 29.28 3.50
N ASP A 301 -10.17 28.52 4.39
CA ASP A 301 -10.43 28.94 5.76
C ASP A 301 -9.18 28.98 6.62
N LEU A 302 -8.30 27.98 6.51
CA LEU A 302 -7.02 28.00 7.21
C LEU A 302 -6.08 29.07 6.65
N THR A 303 -6.21 29.42 5.36
CA THR A 303 -5.48 30.56 4.79
C THR A 303 -5.96 31.87 5.41
N LEU A 304 -7.28 32.05 5.55
CA LEU A 304 -7.90 33.22 6.16
C LEU A 304 -7.70 33.29 7.68
N ALA A 305 -7.61 32.16 8.37
CA ALA A 305 -7.42 32.07 9.81
C ALA A 305 -6.16 32.82 10.29
N LYS A 306 -5.14 32.97 9.44
CA LYS A 306 -3.94 33.76 9.76
C LYS A 306 -4.24 35.25 9.93
N ALA A 307 -5.17 35.78 9.15
CA ALA A 307 -5.59 37.17 9.29
C ALA A 307 -6.48 37.38 10.53
N ALA A 308 -6.99 36.31 11.16
CA ALA A 308 -7.75 36.40 12.40
C ALA A 308 -6.85 36.54 13.63
N ILE A 309 -5.56 36.16 13.55
CA ILE A 309 -4.61 36.19 14.68
C ILE A 309 -4.59 37.54 15.42
N PRO A 310 -4.52 38.71 14.74
CA PRO A 310 -4.50 40.00 15.43
C PRO A 310 -5.81 40.36 16.16
N CYS A 311 -6.91 39.66 15.87
CA CYS A 311 -8.21 39.93 16.48
C CYS A 311 -8.36 39.30 17.88
N PHE A 312 -7.51 38.34 18.23
CA PHE A 312 -7.57 37.59 19.48
C PHE A 312 -6.35 37.84 20.35
N PRO A 313 -6.47 37.72 21.69
CA PRO A 313 -5.30 37.76 22.56
C PRO A 313 -4.31 36.61 22.24
N PRO A 314 -2.98 36.82 22.31
CA PRO A 314 -1.98 35.80 21.98
C PRO A 314 -2.12 34.48 22.76
N GLU A 315 -2.58 34.56 24.01
CA GLU A 315 -2.84 33.41 24.89
C GLU A 315 -3.89 32.43 24.33
N TYR A 316 -4.73 32.87 23.39
CA TYR A 316 -5.76 32.02 22.80
C TYR A 316 -5.18 31.03 21.79
N GLN A 317 -4.03 31.35 21.17
CA GLN A 317 -3.45 30.53 20.08
C GLN A 317 -4.51 30.18 19.02
N ILE A 318 -5.26 31.20 18.57
CA ILE A 318 -6.50 31.01 17.80
C ILE A 318 -6.29 30.22 16.51
N TYR A 319 -5.13 30.40 15.85
CA TYR A 319 -4.81 29.67 14.64
C TYR A 319 -4.70 28.16 14.90
N ASP A 320 -3.94 27.75 15.92
CA ASP A 320 -3.77 26.33 16.28
C ASP A 320 -5.09 25.71 16.75
N ARG A 321 -5.93 26.49 17.45
CA ARG A 321 -7.28 26.07 17.85
C ARG A 321 -8.20 25.87 16.65
N LEU A 322 -8.20 26.79 15.68
CA LEU A 322 -8.99 26.66 14.46
C LEU A 322 -8.53 25.42 13.66
N VAL A 323 -7.22 25.21 13.52
CA VAL A 323 -6.67 23.99 12.91
C VAL A 323 -7.19 22.73 13.62
N SER A 324 -7.17 22.73 14.96
CA SER A 324 -7.70 21.62 15.76
C SER A 324 -9.21 21.41 15.57
N MET A 325 -9.99 22.49 15.51
CA MET A 325 -11.44 22.43 15.26
C MET A 325 -11.75 21.85 13.88
N TYR A 326 -11.07 22.30 12.82
CA TYR A 326 -11.22 21.75 11.47
C TYR A 326 -10.82 20.28 11.42
N HIS A 327 -9.71 19.93 12.07
CA HIS A 327 -9.25 18.56 12.15
C HIS A 327 -10.28 17.66 12.85
N ASN A 328 -10.81 18.08 14.00
CA ASN A 328 -11.81 17.32 14.75
C ASN A 328 -13.11 17.14 13.94
N ALA A 329 -13.60 18.19 13.29
CA ALA A 329 -14.80 18.14 12.45
C ALA A 329 -14.63 17.17 11.26
N VAL A 330 -13.47 17.23 10.58
CA VAL A 330 -13.14 16.27 9.51
C VAL A 330 -13.07 14.84 10.04
N CYS A 331 -12.40 14.63 11.20
CA CYS A 331 -12.31 13.31 11.81
C CYS A 331 -13.68 12.74 12.16
N ALA A 332 -14.54 13.54 12.81
CA ALA A 332 -15.90 13.12 13.15
C ALA A 332 -16.67 12.70 11.91
N ARG A 333 -16.66 13.54 10.88
CA ARG A 333 -17.43 13.30 9.67
C ARG A 333 -16.91 12.12 8.84
N LEU A 334 -15.60 11.97 8.71
CA LEU A 334 -15.02 10.82 8.01
C LEU A 334 -15.20 9.50 8.77
N ARG A 335 -15.25 9.54 10.11
CA ARG A 335 -15.60 8.36 10.92
C ARG A 335 -17.04 7.92 10.72
N GLU A 336 -17.97 8.86 10.57
CA GLU A 336 -19.36 8.55 10.22
C GLU A 336 -19.44 7.90 8.83
N ILE A 337 -18.82 8.50 7.82
CA ILE A 337 -18.80 7.95 6.45
C ILE A 337 -18.13 6.56 6.42
N ALA A 338 -17.07 6.34 7.21
CA ALA A 338 -16.39 5.05 7.30
C ALA A 338 -17.23 3.95 8.00
N GLN A 339 -18.29 4.30 8.73
CA GLN A 339 -19.21 3.36 9.37
C GLN A 339 -20.36 2.94 8.44
N ASP A 340 -20.62 3.70 7.39
CA ASP A 340 -21.65 3.39 6.40
C ASP A 340 -21.20 2.26 5.45
N ASP A 341 -22.16 1.65 4.75
CA ASP A 341 -21.90 0.62 3.74
C ASP A 341 -21.40 1.27 2.43
N LEU A 342 -20.08 1.38 2.30
CA LEU A 342 -19.41 2.03 1.17
C LEU A 342 -19.33 1.12 -0.06
N GLU A 343 -19.61 1.68 -1.24
CA GLU A 343 -19.25 1.03 -2.50
C GLU A 343 -17.72 1.05 -2.71
N LYS A 344 -17.19 0.14 -3.52
CA LYS A 344 -15.74 0.05 -3.77
C LYS A 344 -15.12 1.37 -4.25
N SER A 345 -15.83 2.10 -5.12
CA SER A 345 -15.41 3.41 -5.61
C SER A 345 -15.35 4.46 -4.49
N GLU A 346 -16.34 4.49 -3.62
CA GLU A 346 -16.41 5.39 -2.47
C GLU A 346 -15.32 5.08 -1.44
N LEU A 347 -15.07 3.80 -1.18
CA LEU A 347 -13.98 3.35 -0.31
C LEU A 347 -12.63 3.83 -0.84
N VAL A 348 -12.35 3.64 -2.14
CA VAL A 348 -11.11 4.12 -2.77
C VAL A 348 -10.98 5.63 -2.64
N GLN A 349 -12.05 6.38 -2.89
CA GLN A 349 -12.07 7.85 -2.76
C GLN A 349 -11.77 8.29 -1.33
N LEU A 350 -12.40 7.66 -0.33
CA LEU A 350 -12.17 7.94 1.09
C LEU A 350 -10.71 7.67 1.47
N MET A 351 -10.19 6.50 1.11
CA MET A 351 -8.81 6.09 1.45
C MET A 351 -7.76 6.97 0.78
N SER A 352 -7.98 7.33 -0.50
CA SER A 352 -7.13 8.26 -1.23
C SER A 352 -7.14 9.66 -0.60
N TRP A 353 -8.31 10.16 -0.20
CA TRP A 353 -8.43 11.47 0.44
C TRP A 353 -7.77 11.52 1.82
N ILE A 354 -7.85 10.44 2.61
CA ILE A 354 -7.14 10.36 3.90
C ILE A 354 -5.62 10.48 3.72
N LYS A 355 -5.06 9.87 2.67
CA LYS A 355 -3.64 10.05 2.33
C LYS A 355 -3.34 11.49 1.89
N LEU A 356 -4.23 12.08 1.08
CA LEU A 356 -4.10 13.45 0.60
C LEU A 356 -4.15 14.47 1.75
N TYR A 357 -4.97 14.23 2.76
CA TYR A 357 -5.21 15.16 3.87
C TYR A 357 -3.94 15.58 4.60
N GLY A 358 -3.01 14.63 4.82
CA GLY A 358 -1.72 14.88 5.46
C GLY A 358 -0.61 15.35 4.52
N SER A 359 -0.86 15.46 3.22
CA SER A 359 0.17 15.77 2.22
C SER A 359 0.41 17.27 2.05
N GLU A 360 1.42 17.63 1.25
CA GLU A 360 1.73 19.03 0.88
C GLU A 360 0.59 19.72 0.13
N GLU A 361 -0.36 18.95 -0.42
CA GLU A 361 -1.53 19.47 -1.12
C GLU A 361 -2.65 19.93 -0.17
N MET A 362 -2.56 19.61 1.12
CA MET A 362 -3.54 19.98 2.15
C MET A 362 -2.86 20.47 3.45
N LEU A 363 -2.87 19.69 4.54
CA LEU A 363 -2.41 20.19 5.85
C LEU A 363 -0.91 20.49 5.91
N ALA A 364 -0.08 19.73 5.19
CA ALA A 364 1.36 19.95 5.17
C ALA A 364 1.78 21.06 4.19
N HIS A 365 0.82 21.77 3.59
CA HIS A 365 1.11 22.84 2.64
C HIS A 365 2.02 23.91 3.30
N PRO A 366 3.12 24.35 2.65
CA PRO A 366 4.09 25.28 3.25
C PRO A 366 3.49 26.59 3.76
N LYS A 367 2.41 27.05 3.13
CA LYS A 367 1.65 28.24 3.57
C LYS A 367 1.14 28.12 4.99
N PHE A 368 0.81 26.94 5.50
CA PHE A 368 0.23 26.77 6.83
C PHE A 368 1.29 26.74 7.93
N LYS A 369 2.53 26.29 7.63
CA LYS A 369 3.63 26.09 8.59
C LYS A 369 3.23 25.17 9.77
N LEU A 370 2.44 24.14 9.48
CA LEU A 370 1.98 23.14 10.45
C LEU A 370 2.86 21.90 10.39
N ASN A 371 3.07 21.26 11.53
CA ASN A 371 3.59 19.89 11.56
C ASN A 371 2.41 18.91 11.45
N ALA A 372 1.94 18.70 10.22
CA ALA A 372 0.81 17.80 9.94
C ALA A 372 1.07 16.36 10.42
N ALA A 373 2.34 15.90 10.36
CA ALA A 373 2.72 14.57 10.81
C ALA A 373 2.51 14.39 12.33
N ALA A 374 2.91 15.36 13.14
CA ALA A 374 2.68 15.31 14.59
C ALA A 374 1.18 15.34 14.93
N LEU A 375 0.40 16.19 14.25
CA LEU A 375 -1.06 16.26 14.45
C LEU A 375 -1.74 14.92 14.17
N LEU A 376 -1.39 14.27 13.05
CA LEU A 376 -1.96 12.98 12.65
C LEU A 376 -1.49 11.82 13.53
N GLN A 377 -0.34 11.96 14.18
CA GLN A 377 0.15 10.99 15.16
C GLN A 377 -0.65 11.05 16.46
N ASP A 378 -0.95 12.26 16.94
CA ASP A 378 -1.71 12.49 18.18
C ASP A 378 -3.20 12.21 17.99
N ALA A 379 -3.76 12.65 16.86
CA ALA A 379 -5.16 12.48 16.49
C ALA A 379 -5.26 11.95 15.04
N PRO A 380 -5.27 10.62 14.84
CA PRO A 380 -5.45 10.08 13.50
C PRO A 380 -6.88 10.30 12.99
N VAL A 381 -7.01 10.56 11.68
CA VAL A 381 -8.32 10.77 11.01
C VAL A 381 -9.27 9.62 11.30
N LEU A 382 -8.81 8.41 10.99
CA LEU A 382 -9.47 7.16 11.34
C LEU A 382 -8.59 6.34 12.28
N PRO A 383 -9.18 5.64 13.27
CA PRO A 383 -8.45 4.65 14.04
C PRO A 383 -7.82 3.58 13.15
N ARG A 384 -6.67 3.04 13.56
CA ARG A 384 -5.97 1.99 12.80
C ARG A 384 -6.83 0.74 12.59
N THR A 385 -7.71 0.43 13.54
CA THR A 385 -8.70 -0.67 13.42
C THR A 385 -9.63 -0.42 12.23
N THR A 386 -10.27 0.74 12.17
CA THR A 386 -11.17 1.12 11.07
C THR A 386 -10.45 1.15 9.72
N LEU A 387 -9.20 1.64 9.68
CA LEU A 387 -8.39 1.60 8.44
C LEU A 387 -8.11 0.16 7.97
N ASN A 388 -7.85 -0.76 8.91
CA ASN A 388 -7.66 -2.17 8.58
C ASN A 388 -8.97 -2.79 8.10
N ASP A 389 -10.10 -2.50 8.77
CA ASP A 389 -11.43 -3.00 8.37
C ASP A 389 -11.80 -2.54 6.95
N LEU A 390 -11.56 -1.26 6.62
CA LEU A 390 -11.76 -0.73 5.26
C LEU A 390 -10.84 -1.40 4.24
N CYS A 391 -9.57 -1.63 4.60
CA CYS A 391 -8.66 -2.33 3.72
C CYS A 391 -9.08 -3.80 3.50
N ASP A 392 -9.59 -4.48 4.52
CA ASP A 392 -10.07 -5.87 4.43
C ASP A 392 -11.37 -5.93 3.60
N ALA A 393 -12.27 -4.95 3.77
CA ALA A 393 -13.46 -4.78 2.93
C ALA A 393 -13.09 -4.56 1.45
N PHE A 394 -12.06 -3.74 1.17
CA PHE A 394 -11.55 -3.55 -0.19
C PHE A 394 -11.01 -4.84 -0.81
N VAL A 395 -10.29 -5.66 -0.04
CA VAL A 395 -9.79 -6.96 -0.50
C VAL A 395 -10.96 -7.89 -0.82
N GLU A 396 -11.99 -7.92 0.03
CA GLU A 396 -13.18 -8.75 -0.18
C GLU A 396 -14.01 -8.31 -1.40
N MET A 397 -14.22 -7.00 -1.57
CA MET A 397 -14.90 -6.45 -2.75
C MET A 397 -14.11 -6.78 -4.02
N SER A 398 -12.78 -6.65 -3.97
CA SER A 398 -11.91 -7.02 -5.10
C SER A 398 -11.96 -8.52 -5.41
N ARG A 399 -12.12 -9.40 -4.41
CA ARG A 399 -12.34 -10.84 -4.64
C ARG A 399 -13.60 -11.08 -5.45
N LYS A 400 -14.72 -10.47 -5.05
CA LYS A 400 -16.01 -10.64 -5.73
C LYS A 400 -15.96 -10.14 -7.17
N ASP A 401 -15.33 -8.99 -7.40
CA ASP A 401 -15.14 -8.44 -8.75
C ASP A 401 -14.30 -9.37 -9.62
N LEU A 402 -13.16 -9.86 -9.10
CA LEU A 402 -12.29 -10.82 -9.78
C LEU A 402 -13.05 -12.09 -10.13
N GLN A 403 -13.78 -12.69 -9.18
CA GLN A 403 -14.55 -13.92 -9.40
C GLN A 403 -15.60 -13.78 -10.50
N LEU A 404 -16.40 -12.70 -10.46
CA LEU A 404 -17.43 -12.46 -11.45
C LEU A 404 -16.82 -12.29 -12.84
N TRP A 405 -15.76 -11.50 -12.92
CA TRP A 405 -15.13 -11.19 -14.18
C TRP A 405 -14.41 -12.40 -14.78
N LEU A 406 -13.65 -13.15 -13.98
CA LEU A 406 -12.96 -14.38 -14.40
C LEU A 406 -13.94 -15.43 -14.91
N LYS A 407 -15.08 -15.59 -14.22
CA LYS A 407 -16.17 -16.47 -14.65
C LYS A 407 -16.75 -16.04 -16.00
N ASN A 408 -16.97 -14.75 -16.20
CA ASN A 408 -17.49 -14.22 -17.47
C ASN A 408 -16.49 -14.42 -18.61
N THR A 409 -15.19 -14.23 -18.36
CA THR A 409 -14.11 -14.46 -19.35
C THR A 409 -14.10 -15.91 -19.83
N VAL A 410 -14.18 -16.90 -18.92
CA VAL A 410 -14.26 -18.32 -19.31
C VAL A 410 -15.58 -18.65 -20.02
N SER A 411 -16.69 -18.01 -19.62
CA SER A 411 -17.98 -18.22 -20.28
C SER A 411 -17.95 -17.72 -21.72
N HIS A 412 -17.31 -16.58 -21.97
CA HIS A 412 -17.15 -16.04 -23.32
C HIS A 412 -16.35 -16.98 -24.22
N GLU A 413 -15.21 -17.49 -23.73
CA GLU A 413 -14.42 -18.50 -24.46
C GLU A 413 -15.24 -19.74 -24.82
N LYS A 414 -16.02 -20.27 -23.85
CA LYS A 414 -16.90 -21.41 -24.10
C LYS A 414 -17.87 -21.11 -25.24
N ASP A 415 -18.55 -19.96 -25.17
CA ASP A 415 -19.55 -19.59 -26.18
C ASP A 415 -18.94 -19.51 -27.57
N ASP A 416 -17.72 -19.00 -27.71
CA ASP A 416 -17.01 -18.92 -28.99
C ASP A 416 -16.65 -20.31 -29.53
N TRP A 417 -16.21 -21.24 -28.66
CA TRP A 417 -15.95 -22.62 -29.06
C TRP A 417 -17.22 -23.31 -29.58
N TYR A 418 -18.37 -23.13 -28.91
CA TYR A 418 -19.65 -23.73 -29.33
C TYR A 418 -20.25 -23.07 -30.59
N LYS A 419 -19.84 -21.84 -30.91
CA LYS A 419 -20.24 -21.13 -32.14
C LYS A 419 -19.33 -21.45 -33.34
N ASN A 420 -18.30 -22.29 -33.18
CA ASN A 420 -17.30 -22.56 -34.21
C ASN A 420 -16.58 -21.28 -34.68
N VAL A 421 -16.29 -20.37 -33.74
CA VAL A 421 -15.45 -19.22 -34.05
C VAL A 421 -14.01 -19.72 -34.20
N ARG A 422 -13.33 -19.30 -35.28
CA ARG A 422 -11.92 -19.58 -35.49
C ARG A 422 -11.08 -18.57 -34.68
N PRO A 423 -10.09 -19.03 -33.90
CA PRO A 423 -9.19 -18.14 -33.15
C PRO A 423 -8.39 -17.19 -34.04
N SER A 424 -7.95 -16.09 -33.45
CA SER A 424 -7.07 -15.11 -34.09
C SER A 424 -5.65 -15.65 -34.19
N GLU A 425 -4.89 -15.15 -35.18
CA GLU A 425 -3.50 -15.54 -35.45
C GLU A 425 -2.55 -14.38 -35.12
N ASP A 426 -1.47 -14.65 -34.40
CA ASP A 426 -0.47 -13.64 -34.04
C ASP A 426 0.54 -13.38 -35.19
N ASN A 427 1.47 -12.44 -34.99
CA ASN A 427 2.48 -12.09 -36.00
C ASN A 427 3.39 -13.25 -36.41
N ASN A 428 3.47 -14.30 -35.59
CA ASN A 428 4.28 -15.50 -35.83
C ASN A 428 3.45 -16.67 -36.37
N GLY A 429 2.14 -16.46 -36.56
CA GLY A 429 1.24 -17.48 -37.03
C GLY A 429 0.63 -18.35 -35.93
N TYR A 430 0.76 -18.00 -34.64
CA TYR A 430 0.19 -18.81 -33.56
C TYR A 430 -1.24 -18.41 -33.24
N PHE A 431 -2.11 -19.39 -33.03
CA PHE A 431 -3.48 -19.09 -32.60
C PHE A 431 -3.53 -18.61 -31.16
N TYR A 432 -4.33 -17.57 -30.91
CA TYR A 432 -4.54 -17.01 -29.59
C TYR A 432 -5.97 -16.48 -29.43
N THR A 433 -6.33 -16.22 -28.18
CA THR A 433 -7.52 -15.45 -27.81
C THR A 433 -7.12 -14.33 -26.86
N ASP A 434 -8.04 -13.41 -26.56
CA ASP A 434 -7.75 -12.33 -25.62
C ASP A 434 -7.65 -12.79 -24.15
N LEU A 435 -7.99 -14.05 -23.82
CA LEU A 435 -8.01 -14.54 -22.44
C LEU A 435 -6.75 -14.20 -21.61
N PRO A 436 -5.51 -14.48 -22.04
CA PRO A 436 -4.33 -14.12 -21.24
C PRO A 436 -4.19 -12.61 -21.03
N ASN A 437 -4.38 -11.80 -22.08
CA ASN A 437 -4.25 -10.35 -22.00
C ASN A 437 -5.30 -9.74 -21.06
N THR A 438 -6.53 -10.22 -21.19
CA THR A 438 -7.67 -9.83 -20.37
C THR A 438 -7.33 -10.17 -18.92
N VAL A 439 -6.97 -11.43 -18.60
CA VAL A 439 -6.75 -11.91 -17.21
C VAL A 439 -5.61 -11.17 -16.51
N PHE A 440 -4.46 -11.01 -17.17
CA PHE A 440 -3.31 -10.31 -16.57
C PHE A 440 -3.47 -8.77 -16.60
N GLY A 441 -4.26 -8.23 -17.54
CA GLY A 441 -4.68 -6.83 -17.54
C GLY A 441 -5.49 -6.48 -16.28
N MET A 442 -6.45 -7.33 -15.92
CA MET A 442 -7.23 -7.16 -14.69
C MET A 442 -6.37 -7.18 -13.42
N LEU A 443 -5.37 -8.08 -13.34
CA LEU A 443 -4.42 -8.07 -12.23
C LEU A 443 -3.69 -6.73 -12.13
N LYS A 444 -3.19 -6.22 -13.25
CA LYS A 444 -2.47 -4.94 -13.31
C LYS A 444 -3.34 -3.79 -12.81
N ASP A 445 -4.60 -3.74 -13.25
CA ASP A 445 -5.54 -2.68 -12.86
C ASP A 445 -5.92 -2.78 -11.37
N THR A 446 -6.13 -4.00 -10.85
CA THR A 446 -6.44 -4.23 -9.44
C THR A 446 -5.28 -3.85 -8.53
N VAL A 447 -4.03 -4.13 -8.94
CA VAL A 447 -2.82 -3.72 -8.22
C VAL A 447 -2.61 -2.20 -8.29
N ALA A 448 -2.92 -1.56 -9.42
CA ALA A 448 -2.88 -0.11 -9.53
C ALA A 448 -3.86 0.55 -8.54
N LEU A 449 -5.10 0.05 -8.48
CA LEU A 449 -6.11 0.52 -7.53
C LEU A 449 -5.69 0.28 -6.07
N ALA A 450 -5.06 -0.86 -5.77
CA ALA A 450 -4.55 -1.15 -4.43
C ALA A 450 -3.49 -0.14 -3.97
N LYS A 451 -2.61 0.33 -4.88
CA LYS A 451 -1.62 1.38 -4.57
C LYS A 451 -2.28 2.69 -4.14
N GLU A 452 -3.39 3.07 -4.78
CA GLU A 452 -4.18 4.26 -4.41
C GLU A 452 -4.79 4.12 -3.01
N VAL A 453 -5.25 2.91 -2.64
CA VAL A 453 -5.84 2.64 -1.31
C VAL A 453 -4.78 2.52 -0.21
N SER A 454 -3.83 1.60 -0.33
CA SER A 454 -2.75 1.38 0.65
C SER A 454 -1.70 0.41 0.11
N VAL A 455 -0.42 0.78 0.25
CA VAL A 455 0.70 -0.09 -0.14
C VAL A 455 0.69 -1.40 0.66
N GLU A 456 0.18 -1.38 1.89
CA GLU A 456 0.10 -2.54 2.77
C GLU A 456 -0.87 -3.63 2.27
N VAL A 457 -1.81 -3.28 1.38
CA VAL A 457 -2.83 -4.18 0.86
C VAL A 457 -2.35 -4.91 -0.41
N ILE A 458 -1.28 -4.41 -1.04
CA ILE A 458 -0.74 -4.97 -2.28
C ILE A 458 -0.41 -6.47 -2.14
N PRO A 459 0.30 -6.94 -1.09
CA PRO A 459 0.59 -8.37 -0.94
C PRO A 459 -0.69 -9.23 -0.85
N SER A 460 -1.70 -8.74 -0.12
CA SER A 460 -2.99 -9.44 0.01
C SER A 460 -3.74 -9.52 -1.31
N ILE A 461 -3.72 -8.45 -2.13
CA ILE A 461 -4.33 -8.42 -3.46
C ILE A 461 -3.60 -9.32 -4.44
N ILE A 462 -2.28 -9.36 -4.39
CA ILE A 462 -1.47 -10.28 -5.21
C ILE A 462 -1.82 -11.72 -4.86
N ASN A 463 -1.78 -12.08 -3.57
CA ASN A 463 -2.12 -13.42 -3.10
C ASN A 463 -3.55 -13.81 -3.48
N LEU A 464 -4.50 -12.89 -3.27
CA LEU A 464 -5.88 -13.06 -3.70
C LEU A 464 -5.97 -13.39 -5.19
N THR A 465 -5.30 -12.62 -6.05
CA THR A 465 -5.36 -12.82 -7.49
C THR A 465 -4.75 -14.16 -7.92
N ILE A 466 -3.68 -14.62 -7.24
CA ILE A 466 -3.08 -15.94 -7.49
C ILE A 466 -4.07 -17.05 -7.13
N CYS A 467 -4.75 -16.95 -5.99
CA CYS A 467 -5.79 -17.91 -5.59
C CYS A 467 -6.92 -17.96 -6.63
N GLU A 468 -7.42 -16.80 -7.05
CA GLU A 468 -8.49 -16.73 -8.06
C GLU A 468 -8.04 -17.24 -9.43
N PHE A 469 -6.78 -17.02 -9.82
CA PHE A 469 -6.20 -17.59 -11.05
C PHE A 469 -6.03 -19.11 -10.95
N ASN A 470 -5.74 -19.63 -9.76
CA ASN A 470 -5.66 -21.08 -9.54
C ASN A 470 -7.03 -21.74 -9.72
N ASP A 471 -8.10 -21.09 -9.24
CA ASP A 471 -9.47 -21.55 -9.44
C ASP A 471 -9.92 -21.41 -10.90
N LEU A 472 -9.57 -20.28 -11.55
CA LEU A 472 -9.73 -20.09 -12.98
C LEU A 472 -9.08 -21.21 -13.79
N ALA A 473 -7.85 -21.61 -13.44
CA ALA A 473 -7.14 -22.69 -14.13
C ALA A 473 -7.91 -24.00 -14.10
N GLY A 474 -8.53 -24.33 -12.96
CA GLY A 474 -9.44 -25.46 -12.84
C GLY A 474 -10.66 -25.32 -13.73
N GLN A 475 -11.37 -24.19 -13.62
CA GLN A 475 -12.60 -23.93 -14.39
C GLN A 475 -12.36 -23.95 -15.91
N TYR A 476 -11.23 -23.39 -16.35
CA TYR A 476 -10.84 -23.38 -17.76
C TYR A 476 -10.47 -24.79 -18.24
N LYS A 477 -9.76 -25.58 -17.44
CA LYS A 477 -9.51 -27.01 -17.72
C LYS A 477 -10.80 -27.78 -17.92
N ASP A 478 -11.71 -27.69 -16.95
CA ASP A 478 -12.98 -28.40 -17.00
C ASP A 478 -13.83 -27.94 -18.19
N ALA A 479 -13.73 -26.67 -18.58
CA ALA A 479 -14.37 -26.11 -19.76
C ALA A 479 -13.92 -26.79 -21.06
N PHE A 480 -12.60 -26.82 -21.34
CA PHE A 480 -12.10 -27.40 -22.58
C PHE A 480 -12.15 -28.94 -22.55
N THR A 481 -12.13 -29.57 -21.37
CA THR A 481 -12.42 -31.01 -21.24
C THR A 481 -13.88 -31.31 -21.62
N ALA A 482 -14.84 -30.52 -21.16
CA ALA A 482 -16.25 -30.68 -21.55
C ALA A 482 -16.47 -30.42 -23.05
N PHE A 483 -15.76 -29.44 -23.62
CA PHE A 483 -15.75 -29.18 -25.06
C PHE A 483 -15.24 -30.39 -25.85
N LYS A 484 -14.11 -30.96 -25.43
CA LYS A 484 -13.57 -32.21 -26.00
C LYS A 484 -14.55 -33.36 -25.95
N LEU A 485 -15.23 -33.58 -24.82
CA LEU A 485 -16.18 -34.70 -24.70
C LEU A 485 -17.31 -34.58 -25.72
N LYS A 486 -17.91 -33.39 -25.87
CA LYS A 486 -18.95 -33.15 -26.87
C LYS A 486 -18.45 -33.26 -28.31
N TYR A 487 -17.21 -32.87 -28.59
CA TYR A 487 -16.60 -33.08 -29.89
C TYR A 487 -16.55 -34.56 -30.28
N PHE A 488 -16.07 -35.43 -29.38
CA PHE A 488 -16.00 -36.87 -29.65
C PHE A 488 -17.37 -37.57 -29.66
N GLU A 489 -18.41 -36.97 -29.08
CA GLU A 489 -19.80 -37.44 -29.26
C GLU A 489 -20.32 -37.17 -30.68
N ASN A 490 -20.07 -35.98 -31.24
CA ASN A 490 -20.48 -35.63 -32.60
C ASN A 490 -19.57 -34.58 -33.24
N ARG A 491 -18.56 -35.06 -33.99
CA ARG A 491 -17.53 -34.22 -34.62
C ARG A 491 -18.08 -33.19 -35.61
N ASN A 492 -19.20 -33.48 -36.27
CA ASN A 492 -19.77 -32.62 -37.31
C ASN A 492 -20.25 -31.25 -36.79
N ASN A 493 -20.52 -31.15 -35.49
CA ASN A 493 -21.02 -29.93 -34.86
C ASN A 493 -19.89 -28.95 -34.45
N PHE A 494 -18.64 -29.39 -34.50
CA PHE A 494 -17.48 -28.66 -33.97
C PHE A 494 -16.35 -28.62 -34.99
N ARG A 495 -16.54 -27.83 -36.05
CA ARG A 495 -15.62 -27.72 -37.20
C ARG A 495 -14.28 -27.08 -36.84
N GLU A 496 -14.30 -26.17 -35.88
CA GLU A 496 -13.10 -25.44 -35.43
C GLU A 496 -12.51 -26.04 -34.14
N PHE A 497 -12.73 -27.33 -33.86
CA PHE A 497 -12.22 -27.97 -32.64
C PHE A 497 -10.70 -27.88 -32.53
N THR A 498 -9.96 -28.31 -33.57
CA THR A 498 -8.50 -28.32 -33.60
C THR A 498 -7.94 -26.91 -33.43
N SER A 499 -8.43 -25.94 -34.21
CA SER A 499 -8.03 -24.52 -34.11
C SER A 499 -8.22 -23.97 -32.68
N ASN A 500 -9.39 -24.20 -32.08
CA ASN A 500 -9.71 -23.74 -30.73
C ASN A 500 -8.87 -24.44 -29.66
N MET A 501 -8.62 -25.75 -29.77
CA MET A 501 -7.80 -26.48 -28.82
C MET A 501 -6.31 -26.07 -28.91
N ILE A 502 -5.82 -25.72 -30.11
CA ILE A 502 -4.50 -25.10 -30.31
C ILE A 502 -4.43 -23.75 -29.59
N ALA A 503 -5.44 -22.89 -29.77
CA ALA A 503 -5.50 -21.59 -29.07
C ALA A 503 -5.52 -21.77 -27.55
N VAL A 504 -6.29 -22.74 -27.03
CA VAL A 504 -6.29 -23.10 -25.61
C VAL A 504 -4.89 -23.44 -25.12
N ALA A 505 -4.16 -24.31 -25.84
CA ALA A 505 -2.79 -24.69 -25.48
C ALA A 505 -1.82 -23.49 -25.50
N ASN A 506 -1.92 -22.64 -26.51
CA ASN A 506 -1.10 -21.43 -26.64
C ASN A 506 -1.41 -20.39 -25.56
N ASN A 507 -2.69 -20.17 -25.24
CA ASN A 507 -3.13 -19.28 -24.16
C ASN A 507 -2.54 -19.72 -22.81
N LEU A 508 -2.61 -21.03 -22.52
CA LEU A 508 -2.04 -21.61 -21.30
C LEU A 508 -0.52 -21.43 -21.24
N HIS A 509 0.17 -21.56 -22.37
CA HIS A 509 1.60 -21.26 -22.46
C HIS A 509 1.89 -19.79 -22.14
N THR A 510 1.11 -18.86 -22.70
CA THR A 510 1.22 -17.43 -22.38
C THR A 510 0.92 -17.14 -20.91
N CYS A 511 -0.02 -17.85 -20.29
CA CYS A 511 -0.26 -17.75 -18.85
C CYS A 511 0.96 -18.17 -18.03
N ILE A 512 1.64 -19.27 -18.39
CA ILE A 512 2.88 -19.71 -17.73
C ILE A 512 3.97 -18.63 -17.84
N GLU A 513 4.24 -18.15 -19.06
CA GLU A 513 5.23 -17.09 -19.29
C GLU A 513 4.93 -15.81 -18.49
N SER A 514 3.65 -15.45 -18.40
CA SER A 514 3.20 -14.25 -17.71
C SER A 514 3.29 -14.40 -16.18
N THR A 515 2.92 -15.56 -15.64
CA THR A 515 3.11 -15.89 -14.21
C THR A 515 4.59 -15.93 -13.84
N GLU A 516 5.46 -16.52 -14.68
CA GLU A 516 6.91 -16.56 -14.44
C GLU A 516 7.54 -15.15 -14.46
N LYS A 517 7.17 -14.30 -15.43
CA LYS A 517 7.61 -12.89 -15.47
C LYS A 517 7.21 -12.14 -14.21
N TYR A 518 5.98 -12.35 -13.75
CA TYR A 518 5.47 -11.69 -12.55
C TYR A 518 6.17 -12.19 -11.28
N MET A 519 6.43 -13.50 -11.18
CA MET A 519 7.22 -14.09 -10.11
C MET A 519 8.64 -13.51 -10.08
N GLN A 520 9.28 -13.35 -11.24
CA GLN A 520 10.61 -12.76 -11.32
C GLN A 520 10.62 -11.31 -10.81
N GLN A 521 9.59 -10.51 -11.12
CA GLN A 521 9.44 -9.15 -10.60
C GLN A 521 9.33 -9.13 -9.07
N ILE A 522 8.54 -10.03 -8.47
CA ILE A 522 8.40 -10.15 -7.01
C ILE A 522 9.72 -10.62 -6.36
N ARG A 523 10.46 -11.52 -7.01
CA ARG A 523 11.77 -11.97 -6.51
C ARG A 523 12.81 -10.85 -6.55
N LEU A 524 12.84 -10.05 -7.64
CA LEU A 524 13.77 -8.91 -7.74
C LEU A 524 13.49 -7.82 -6.70
N SER A 525 12.23 -7.65 -6.26
CA SER A 525 11.95 -6.77 -5.12
C SER A 525 12.51 -7.27 -3.78
N MET A 526 12.87 -8.57 -3.63
CA MET A 526 13.51 -9.11 -2.41
C MET A 526 14.95 -8.60 -2.19
N GLU A 527 15.69 -8.29 -3.26
CA GLU A 527 17.09 -7.89 -3.14
C GLU A 527 17.24 -6.41 -2.73
N GLY A 528 16.19 -5.60 -2.91
CA GLY A 528 16.17 -4.18 -2.54
C GLY A 528 15.76 -3.87 -1.09
N GLU A 529 15.02 -4.76 -0.42
CA GLU A 529 14.37 -4.48 0.87
C GLU A 529 15.08 -5.09 2.11
N GLN A 530 16.23 -5.73 1.96
CA GLN A 530 17.02 -6.27 3.10
C GLN A 530 17.60 -5.20 4.05
N SER A 531 17.29 -3.91 3.85
CA SER A 531 17.83 -2.80 4.65
C SER A 531 16.77 -2.03 5.48
N GLY A 532 15.49 -2.40 5.43
CA GLY A 532 14.42 -1.63 6.10
C GLY A 532 13.55 -2.50 7.00
N VAL A 533 13.76 -2.43 8.31
CA VAL A 533 12.83 -3.00 9.31
C VAL A 533 11.49 -2.27 9.19
N VAL A 534 10.49 -2.88 8.56
CA VAL A 534 9.11 -2.37 8.60
C VAL A 534 8.38 -3.05 9.76
N ASN A 535 8.39 -2.40 10.92
CA ASN A 535 7.43 -2.65 11.99
C ASN A 535 6.02 -2.28 11.49
N SER A 536 5.35 -3.17 10.77
CA SER A 536 3.94 -3.02 10.43
C SER A 536 3.11 -3.95 11.31
N GLY A 537 2.39 -3.39 12.28
CA GLY A 537 1.56 -4.10 13.26
C GLY A 537 0.28 -4.73 12.70
N ARG A 538 0.23 -5.08 11.42
CA ARG A 538 -0.92 -5.72 10.79
C ARG A 538 -0.77 -7.25 10.87
N ARG A 539 -1.71 -7.91 11.56
CA ARG A 539 -1.68 -9.37 11.84
C ARG A 539 -1.86 -10.27 10.59
N THR A 540 -2.15 -9.69 9.42
CA THR A 540 -2.53 -10.38 8.18
C THR A 540 -1.57 -10.07 7.02
N MET A 541 -0.26 -9.95 7.27
CA MET A 541 0.69 -9.94 6.16
C MET A 541 0.86 -11.37 5.64
N VAL A 542 0.28 -11.63 4.47
CA VAL A 542 0.63 -12.82 3.67
C VAL A 542 2.15 -12.79 3.48
N SER A 543 2.82 -13.87 3.87
CA SER A 543 4.28 -13.89 3.76
C SER A 543 4.67 -13.91 2.27
N GLN A 544 5.75 -13.24 1.90
CA GLN A 544 6.22 -13.26 0.52
C GLN A 544 6.58 -14.69 0.07
N GLN A 545 6.98 -15.55 0.99
CA GLN A 545 7.22 -16.98 0.76
C GLN A 545 5.92 -17.72 0.38
N GLU A 546 4.82 -17.46 1.08
CA GLU A 546 3.49 -18.01 0.76
C GLU A 546 3.03 -17.57 -0.64
N ILE A 547 3.30 -16.31 -1.03
CA ILE A 547 3.01 -15.82 -2.39
C ILE A 547 3.79 -16.62 -3.44
N ILE A 548 5.09 -16.88 -3.20
CA ILE A 548 5.93 -17.65 -4.12
C ILE A 548 5.42 -19.09 -4.24
N GLU A 549 5.10 -19.74 -3.12
CA GLU A 549 4.57 -21.10 -3.10
C GLU A 549 3.23 -21.22 -3.84
N ASN A 550 2.33 -20.26 -3.63
CA ASN A 550 1.05 -20.19 -4.34
C ASN A 550 1.24 -19.95 -5.86
N MET A 551 2.22 -19.15 -6.26
CA MET A 551 2.55 -18.97 -7.67
C MET A 551 3.16 -20.22 -8.31
N ASP A 552 4.04 -20.94 -7.60
CA ASP A 552 4.61 -22.21 -8.08
C ASP A 552 3.51 -23.27 -8.26
N ALA A 553 2.56 -23.33 -7.33
CA ALA A 553 1.38 -24.17 -7.44
C ALA A 553 0.50 -23.78 -8.65
N LEU A 554 0.26 -22.48 -8.87
CA LEU A 554 -0.46 -21.98 -10.04
C LEU A 554 0.24 -22.37 -11.35
N ASN A 555 1.56 -22.19 -11.44
CA ASN A 555 2.35 -22.57 -12.62
C ASN A 555 2.29 -24.07 -12.90
N THR A 556 2.32 -24.90 -11.85
CA THR A 556 2.14 -26.35 -11.99
C THR A 556 0.75 -26.67 -12.52
N ARG A 557 -0.28 -25.96 -12.06
CA ARG A 557 -1.65 -26.16 -12.56
C ARG A 557 -1.80 -25.73 -14.02
N TRP A 558 -1.18 -24.62 -14.43
CA TRP A 558 -1.13 -24.25 -15.85
C TRP A 558 -0.43 -25.30 -16.70
N ARG A 559 0.75 -25.77 -16.27
CA ARG A 559 1.51 -26.84 -16.94
C ARG A 559 0.70 -28.13 -17.07
N ASN A 560 -0.07 -28.51 -16.06
CA ASN A 560 -0.96 -29.66 -16.16
C ASN A 560 -2.10 -29.42 -17.16
N ALA A 561 -2.69 -28.21 -17.17
CA ALA A 561 -3.75 -27.87 -18.11
C ALA A 561 -3.28 -27.88 -19.58
N ILE A 562 -2.08 -27.35 -19.88
CA ILE A 562 -1.56 -27.40 -21.27
C ILE A 562 -1.24 -28.84 -21.68
N SER A 563 -0.74 -29.70 -20.77
CA SER A 563 -0.59 -31.14 -21.03
C SER A 563 -1.91 -31.80 -21.42
N ASN A 564 -3.02 -31.44 -20.75
CA ASN A 564 -4.35 -31.93 -21.10
C ASN A 564 -4.80 -31.46 -22.50
N ALA A 565 -4.57 -30.19 -22.85
CA ALA A 565 -4.95 -29.66 -24.16
C ALA A 565 -4.16 -30.34 -25.30
N VAL A 566 -2.84 -30.50 -25.14
CA VAL A 566 -1.98 -31.25 -26.09
C VAL A 566 -2.44 -32.69 -26.22
N ASN A 567 -2.83 -33.31 -25.13
CA ASN A 567 -3.39 -34.65 -25.15
C ASN A 567 -4.67 -34.76 -25.96
N TYR A 568 -5.55 -33.77 -25.90
CA TYR A 568 -6.80 -33.80 -26.64
C TYR A 568 -6.56 -33.65 -28.15
N LEU A 569 -5.58 -32.84 -28.55
CA LEU A 569 -5.10 -32.78 -29.94
C LEU A 569 -4.50 -34.13 -30.37
N ARG A 570 -3.68 -34.74 -29.52
CA ARG A 570 -3.13 -36.08 -29.77
C ARG A 570 -4.21 -37.14 -29.92
N GLU A 571 -5.20 -37.15 -29.03
CA GLU A 571 -6.31 -38.10 -29.06
C GLU A 571 -7.12 -37.99 -30.35
N GLU A 572 -7.33 -36.77 -30.85
CA GLU A 572 -7.98 -36.52 -32.14
C GLU A 572 -7.25 -37.23 -33.28
N VAL A 573 -5.94 -36.99 -33.41
CA VAL A 573 -5.10 -37.66 -34.42
C VAL A 573 -5.10 -39.17 -34.24
N ILE A 574 -4.92 -39.66 -33.00
CA ILE A 574 -4.81 -41.09 -32.72
C ILE A 574 -6.08 -41.83 -33.09
N VAL A 575 -7.27 -41.30 -32.79
CA VAL A 575 -8.55 -41.95 -33.12
C VAL A 575 -8.66 -42.20 -34.63
N ASP A 576 -8.15 -41.28 -35.45
CA ASP A 576 -8.25 -41.36 -36.91
C ASP A 576 -7.24 -42.35 -37.50
N ILE A 577 -6.04 -42.43 -36.93
CA ILE A 577 -5.01 -43.38 -37.38
C ILE A 577 -5.12 -44.77 -36.74
N ASN A 578 -5.88 -44.94 -35.65
CA ASN A 578 -5.93 -46.19 -34.88
C ASN A 578 -6.28 -47.45 -35.70
N PRO A 579 -7.25 -47.42 -36.65
CA PRO A 579 -7.53 -48.56 -37.52
C PRO A 579 -6.34 -48.99 -38.38
N HIS A 580 -5.53 -48.02 -38.82
CA HIS A 580 -4.34 -48.27 -39.62
C HIS A 580 -3.15 -48.72 -38.76
N LEU A 581 -3.05 -48.21 -37.52
CA LEU A 581 -2.05 -48.67 -36.55
C LEU A 581 -2.23 -50.15 -36.21
N SER A 582 -3.46 -50.66 -36.13
CA SER A 582 -3.71 -52.10 -35.89
C SER A 582 -3.26 -53.00 -37.03
N GLU A 583 -3.16 -52.48 -38.26
CA GLU A 583 -2.68 -53.23 -39.42
C GLU A 583 -1.15 -53.33 -39.47
N LEU A 584 -0.42 -52.50 -38.72
CA LEU A 584 1.05 -52.56 -38.68
C LEU A 584 1.54 -53.92 -38.22
N PHE A 585 2.53 -54.46 -38.93
CA PHE A 585 3.11 -55.78 -38.68
C PHE A 585 2.08 -56.93 -38.67
N SER A 586 1.02 -56.79 -39.47
CA SER A 586 0.02 -57.84 -39.74
C SER A 586 0.31 -58.60 -41.04
N LYS A 587 -0.52 -59.61 -41.35
CA LYS A 587 -0.48 -60.29 -42.65
C LYS A 587 -0.81 -59.36 -43.83
N ASN A 588 -1.80 -58.49 -43.67
CA ASN A 588 -2.17 -57.51 -44.71
C ASN A 588 -1.05 -56.51 -44.97
N TRP A 589 -0.36 -56.11 -43.90
CA TRP A 589 0.83 -55.28 -44.00
C TRP A 589 1.93 -55.97 -44.80
N LEU A 590 2.22 -57.25 -44.54
CA LEU A 590 3.21 -57.96 -45.36
C LEU A 590 2.79 -58.04 -46.84
N MET A 591 1.50 -58.24 -47.11
CA MET A 591 0.96 -58.38 -48.48
C MET A 591 0.91 -57.10 -49.31
N GLY A 592 1.01 -55.90 -48.72
CA GLY A 592 0.88 -54.69 -49.53
C GLY A 592 0.07 -53.53 -48.97
N CYS A 593 -0.62 -53.64 -47.83
CA CYS A 593 -1.61 -52.63 -47.46
C CYS A 593 -1.02 -51.21 -47.33
N ALA A 594 -1.79 -50.19 -47.71
CA ALA A 594 -1.37 -48.79 -47.68
C ALA A 594 -1.52 -48.12 -46.30
N SER A 595 -1.65 -48.90 -45.21
CA SER A 595 -1.98 -48.38 -43.88
C SER A 595 -0.94 -47.40 -43.35
N LEU A 596 0.36 -47.63 -43.61
CA LEU A 596 1.39 -46.69 -43.18
C LEU A 596 1.33 -45.37 -43.95
N GLU A 597 1.12 -45.44 -45.27
CA GLU A 597 0.96 -44.27 -46.11
C GLU A 597 -0.22 -43.42 -45.63
N THR A 598 -1.35 -44.06 -45.28
CA THR A 598 -2.49 -43.36 -44.68
C THR A 598 -2.13 -42.72 -43.34
N ILE A 599 -1.41 -43.43 -42.45
CA ILE A 599 -0.94 -42.85 -41.17
C ILE A 599 -0.10 -41.60 -41.43
N CYS A 600 0.87 -41.67 -42.34
CA CYS A 600 1.75 -40.55 -42.64
C CYS A 600 0.97 -39.37 -43.22
N MET A 601 0.09 -39.61 -44.21
CA MET A 601 -0.73 -38.56 -44.81
C MET A 601 -1.62 -37.88 -43.78
N THR A 602 -2.33 -38.64 -42.94
CA THR A 602 -3.21 -38.07 -41.92
C THR A 602 -2.43 -37.22 -40.91
N ILE A 603 -1.24 -37.66 -40.47
CA ILE A 603 -0.41 -36.86 -39.56
C ILE A 603 0.09 -35.58 -40.25
N THR A 604 0.48 -35.65 -41.52
CA THR A 604 0.87 -34.47 -42.30
C THR A 604 -0.29 -33.48 -42.47
N ASP A 605 -1.51 -33.95 -42.70
CA ASP A 605 -2.70 -33.10 -42.81
C ASP A 605 -2.95 -32.35 -41.49
N TYR A 606 -2.95 -33.06 -40.35
CA TYR A 606 -3.06 -32.45 -39.03
C TYR A 606 -1.89 -31.51 -38.70
N HIS A 607 -0.67 -31.81 -39.17
CA HIS A 607 0.49 -30.96 -38.94
C HIS A 607 0.31 -29.56 -39.54
N ASN A 608 -0.41 -29.44 -40.66
CA ASN A 608 -0.73 -28.15 -41.26
C ASN A 608 -1.54 -27.24 -40.33
N ASP A 609 -2.39 -27.80 -39.47
CA ASP A 609 -3.09 -27.05 -38.43
C ASP A 609 -2.20 -26.86 -37.20
N HIS A 610 -1.48 -27.91 -36.78
CA HIS A 610 -0.58 -27.86 -35.62
C HIS A 610 0.58 -26.88 -35.80
N ARG A 611 0.88 -26.39 -37.00
CA ARG A 611 1.86 -25.30 -37.21
C ARG A 611 1.52 -24.04 -36.40
N HIS A 612 0.24 -23.83 -36.11
CA HIS A 612 -0.27 -22.71 -35.31
C HIS A 612 -0.06 -22.91 -33.79
N LEU A 613 0.47 -24.07 -33.34
CA LEU A 613 0.98 -24.25 -31.98
C LEU A 613 2.35 -23.61 -31.81
N ARG A 614 2.64 -23.14 -30.60
CA ARG A 614 3.99 -22.72 -30.22
C ARG A 614 4.99 -23.88 -30.36
N PRO A 615 6.26 -23.63 -30.73
CA PRO A 615 7.22 -24.68 -31.10
C PRO A 615 7.45 -25.73 -30.02
N VAL A 616 7.58 -25.31 -28.75
CA VAL A 616 7.77 -26.22 -27.60
C VAL A 616 6.58 -27.16 -27.41
N THR A 617 5.36 -26.65 -27.59
CA THR A 617 4.13 -27.44 -27.45
C THR A 617 3.96 -28.38 -28.65
N ARG A 618 4.32 -27.91 -29.84
CA ARG A 618 4.28 -28.67 -31.09
C ARG A 618 5.27 -29.83 -31.10
N SER A 619 6.50 -29.62 -30.61
CA SER A 619 7.52 -30.68 -30.52
C SER A 619 7.10 -31.80 -29.57
N VAL A 620 6.49 -31.46 -28.43
CA VAL A 620 5.91 -32.46 -27.52
C VAL A 620 4.84 -33.30 -28.22
N LEU A 621 3.88 -32.66 -28.91
CA LEU A 621 2.83 -33.36 -29.66
C LEU A 621 3.39 -34.32 -30.72
N LEU A 622 4.36 -33.85 -31.52
CA LEU A 622 5.00 -34.65 -32.57
C LEU A 622 5.78 -35.83 -31.99
N MET A 623 6.47 -35.62 -30.87
CA MET A 623 7.19 -36.67 -30.18
C MET A 623 6.26 -37.76 -29.67
N ASP A 624 5.08 -37.40 -29.17
CA ASP A 624 4.08 -38.35 -28.68
C ASP A 624 3.45 -39.17 -29.79
N LEU A 625 3.22 -38.56 -30.95
CA LEU A 625 2.76 -39.26 -32.15
C LEU A 625 3.83 -40.26 -32.61
N GLN A 626 5.11 -39.86 -32.58
CA GLN A 626 6.22 -40.75 -32.89
C GLN A 626 6.29 -41.93 -31.90
N PHE A 627 6.20 -41.68 -30.59
CA PHE A 627 6.13 -42.72 -29.57
C PHE A 627 4.98 -43.69 -29.84
N ARG A 628 3.81 -43.19 -30.25
CA ARG A 628 2.64 -44.04 -30.54
C ARG A 628 2.90 -44.97 -31.73
N ILE A 629 3.43 -44.46 -32.84
CA ILE A 629 3.73 -45.27 -34.04
C ILE A 629 4.74 -46.37 -33.69
N VAL A 630 5.86 -46.00 -33.06
CA VAL A 630 6.92 -46.96 -32.71
C VAL A 630 6.41 -47.99 -31.70
N SER A 631 5.66 -47.55 -30.69
CA SER A 631 5.08 -48.44 -29.68
C SER A 631 4.15 -49.49 -30.31
N GLU A 632 3.31 -49.12 -31.28
CA GLU A 632 2.42 -50.08 -31.94
C GLU A 632 3.15 -51.10 -32.81
N TYR A 633 4.25 -50.72 -33.48
CA TYR A 633 5.14 -51.71 -34.14
C TYR A 633 5.67 -52.75 -33.13
N LEU A 634 6.22 -52.27 -32.01
CA LEU A 634 6.81 -53.15 -31.01
C LEU A 634 5.75 -54.03 -30.33
N LYS A 635 4.57 -53.49 -30.05
CA LYS A 635 3.43 -54.27 -29.53
C LYS A 635 2.98 -55.33 -30.51
N ALA A 636 2.90 -55.02 -31.81
CA ALA A 636 2.48 -55.98 -32.82
C ALA A 636 3.45 -57.17 -32.94
N ILE A 637 4.76 -56.92 -32.79
CA ILE A 637 5.79 -57.96 -32.67
C ILE A 637 5.63 -58.76 -31.38
N GLU A 638 5.49 -58.09 -30.24
CA GLU A 638 5.34 -58.72 -28.92
C GLU A 638 4.09 -59.62 -28.83
N GLN A 639 2.98 -59.17 -29.43
CA GLN A 639 1.72 -59.91 -29.57
C GLN A 639 1.78 -61.03 -30.62
N ARG A 640 2.89 -61.15 -31.36
CA ARG A 640 3.09 -62.13 -32.44
C ARG A 640 1.98 -62.11 -33.48
N ARG A 641 1.57 -60.91 -33.93
CA ARG A 641 0.57 -60.77 -35.01
C ARG A 641 1.00 -61.47 -36.30
N LEU A 642 2.32 -61.68 -36.48
CA LEU A 642 2.92 -62.32 -37.63
C LEU A 642 4.02 -63.30 -37.16
N VAL A 643 4.02 -64.51 -37.73
CA VAL A 643 5.10 -65.50 -37.62
C VAL A 643 5.55 -65.85 -39.03
N LEU A 644 6.85 -65.78 -39.28
CA LEU A 644 7.43 -65.85 -40.62
C LEU A 644 8.10 -67.21 -40.81
N THR A 645 7.47 -68.06 -41.61
CA THR A 645 7.81 -69.49 -41.76
C THR A 645 8.95 -69.76 -42.73
N CYS A 646 9.15 -68.91 -43.75
CA CYS A 646 10.25 -69.05 -44.71
C CYS A 646 11.19 -67.85 -44.69
N TYR A 647 12.36 -68.01 -45.31
CA TYR A 647 13.35 -66.94 -45.38
C TYR A 647 12.87 -65.78 -46.26
N GLU A 648 12.16 -66.06 -47.34
CA GLU A 648 11.63 -65.07 -48.27
C GLU A 648 10.68 -64.11 -47.55
N ASP A 649 9.78 -64.64 -46.71
CA ASP A 649 8.86 -63.83 -45.90
C ASP A 649 9.60 -63.00 -44.85
N ARG A 650 10.64 -63.56 -44.21
CA ARG A 650 11.50 -62.82 -43.26
C ARG A 650 12.24 -61.67 -43.92
N LEU A 651 12.83 -61.92 -45.09
CA LEU A 651 13.52 -60.90 -45.87
C LEU A 651 12.56 -59.81 -46.34
N ALA A 652 11.36 -60.20 -46.80
CA ALA A 652 10.31 -59.28 -47.22
C ALA A 652 9.81 -58.41 -46.05
N ALA A 653 9.55 -59.01 -44.88
CA ALA A 653 9.14 -58.29 -43.68
C ALA A 653 10.22 -57.32 -43.21
N GLY A 654 11.48 -57.75 -43.12
CA GLY A 654 12.57 -56.87 -42.71
C GLY A 654 12.83 -55.73 -43.69
N LYS A 655 12.75 -55.99 -45.00
CA LYS A 655 12.82 -54.92 -46.01
C LYS A 655 11.68 -53.92 -45.82
N ARG A 656 10.45 -54.40 -45.64
CA ARG A 656 9.29 -53.53 -45.46
C ARG A 656 9.37 -52.68 -44.20
N MET A 657 9.83 -53.25 -43.07
CA MET A 657 10.06 -52.46 -41.84
C MET A 657 11.05 -51.31 -42.08
N LYS A 658 12.10 -51.52 -42.88
CA LYS A 658 13.06 -50.46 -43.22
C LYS A 658 12.49 -49.43 -44.19
N ASP A 659 11.71 -49.87 -45.18
CA ASP A 659 11.00 -48.97 -46.10
C ASP A 659 10.00 -48.08 -45.32
N ASP A 660 9.31 -48.67 -44.35
CA ASP A 660 8.39 -47.99 -43.44
C ASP A 660 9.11 -46.96 -42.58
N VAL A 661 10.24 -47.34 -41.95
CA VAL A 661 11.09 -46.41 -41.18
C VAL A 661 11.56 -45.25 -42.05
N THR A 662 11.92 -45.50 -43.31
CA THR A 662 12.36 -44.45 -44.24
C THR A 662 11.24 -43.44 -44.49
N LYS A 663 10.00 -43.90 -44.68
CA LYS A 663 8.83 -43.03 -44.87
C LYS A 663 8.49 -42.22 -43.61
N ILE A 664 8.51 -42.86 -42.44
CA ILE A 664 8.27 -42.18 -41.16
C ILE A 664 9.33 -41.09 -40.93
N ASN A 665 10.61 -41.41 -41.18
CA ASN A 665 11.70 -40.45 -41.04
C ASN A 665 11.60 -39.30 -42.03
N ALA A 666 11.20 -39.57 -43.28
CA ALA A 666 10.99 -38.51 -44.28
C ALA A 666 9.88 -37.54 -43.85
N MET A 667 8.76 -38.06 -43.34
CA MET A 667 7.65 -37.24 -42.80
C MET A 667 8.11 -36.37 -41.62
N PHE A 668 8.77 -36.94 -40.61
CA PHE A 668 9.25 -36.15 -39.47
C PHE A 668 10.37 -35.18 -39.86
N ALA A 669 11.22 -35.53 -40.84
CA ALA A 669 12.24 -34.62 -41.37
C ALA A 669 11.61 -33.38 -42.01
N GLU A 670 10.50 -33.56 -42.75
CA GLU A 670 9.69 -32.46 -43.29
C GLU A 670 9.19 -31.53 -42.18
N PHE A 671 8.66 -32.08 -41.09
CA PHE A 671 8.19 -31.29 -39.94
C PHE A 671 9.30 -30.55 -39.19
N THR A 672 10.53 -31.08 -39.22
CA THR A 672 11.70 -30.43 -38.60
C THR A 672 12.42 -29.45 -39.52
N SER A 673 12.03 -29.36 -40.80
CA SER A 673 12.68 -28.45 -41.76
C SER A 673 12.39 -26.97 -41.49
N TYR A 674 11.42 -26.68 -40.62
CA TYR A 674 11.10 -25.34 -40.14
C TYR A 674 12.16 -24.84 -39.14
N PHE A 675 12.59 -23.58 -39.31
CA PHE A 675 13.68 -22.98 -38.54
C PHE A 675 13.47 -23.02 -37.01
N ASP A 676 12.22 -23.01 -36.55
CA ASP A 676 11.82 -23.01 -35.15
C ASP A 676 11.81 -24.41 -34.50
N MET A 677 12.05 -25.48 -35.27
CA MET A 677 12.03 -26.89 -34.83
C MET A 677 13.38 -27.61 -34.93
N ASN A 678 14.40 -26.97 -35.52
CA ASN A 678 15.71 -27.59 -35.72
C ASN A 678 16.31 -28.05 -34.38
N ASP A 679 16.84 -29.28 -34.33
CA ASP A 679 17.40 -29.94 -33.14
C ASP A 679 16.42 -30.27 -31.98
N GLN A 680 15.10 -30.13 -32.14
CA GLN A 680 14.13 -30.38 -31.06
C GLN A 680 13.47 -31.77 -31.05
N LEU A 681 13.64 -32.58 -32.11
CA LEU A 681 12.96 -33.88 -32.25
C LEU A 681 13.95 -35.04 -32.39
N THR A 682 13.99 -35.91 -31.39
CA THR A 682 14.76 -37.17 -31.47
C THR A 682 14.01 -38.20 -32.31
N ILE A 683 14.67 -38.81 -33.29
CA ILE A 683 14.10 -39.86 -34.13
C ILE A 683 14.26 -41.24 -33.46
N LEU A 684 13.13 -41.90 -33.18
CA LEU A 684 13.02 -43.16 -32.42
C LEU A 684 12.83 -44.41 -33.28
N THR A 685 12.73 -44.25 -34.60
CA THR A 685 12.43 -45.34 -35.54
C THR A 685 13.57 -46.34 -35.72
N SER A 686 14.78 -46.02 -35.26
CA SER A 686 15.97 -46.87 -35.38
C SER A 686 15.78 -48.26 -34.77
N ILE A 687 15.01 -48.36 -33.68
CA ILE A 687 14.69 -49.64 -33.03
C ILE A 687 13.91 -50.60 -33.95
N ILE A 688 13.06 -50.06 -34.82
CA ILE A 688 12.30 -50.84 -35.79
C ILE A 688 13.26 -51.37 -36.86
N SER A 689 14.17 -50.53 -37.38
CA SER A 689 15.19 -50.96 -38.33
C SER A 689 16.12 -52.03 -37.78
N SER A 690 16.58 -51.89 -36.53
CA SER A 690 17.43 -52.92 -35.89
C SER A 690 16.67 -54.21 -35.59
N ALA A 691 15.38 -54.14 -35.24
CA ALA A 691 14.55 -55.34 -35.12
C ALA A 691 14.38 -56.05 -36.48
N ALA A 692 14.28 -55.28 -37.56
CA ALA A 692 14.22 -55.80 -38.92
C ALA A 692 15.49 -56.56 -39.31
N ASP A 693 16.67 -56.11 -38.88
CA ASP A 693 17.95 -56.80 -39.11
C ASP A 693 17.98 -58.18 -38.44
N VAL A 694 17.50 -58.27 -37.19
CA VAL A 694 17.39 -59.54 -36.46
C VAL A 694 16.40 -60.50 -37.15
N ILE A 695 15.25 -59.99 -37.58
CA ILE A 695 14.20 -60.80 -38.22
C ILE A 695 14.65 -61.32 -39.59
N ALA A 696 15.27 -60.48 -40.42
CA ALA A 696 15.67 -60.81 -41.79
C ALA A 696 16.94 -61.66 -41.89
N LEU A 697 17.65 -61.88 -40.78
CA LEU A 697 18.94 -62.58 -40.77
C LEU A 697 18.84 -63.99 -41.39
N LYS A 698 19.64 -64.28 -42.42
CA LYS A 698 19.57 -65.57 -43.11
C LYS A 698 20.11 -66.72 -42.26
N ASP A 699 21.28 -66.52 -41.67
CA ASP A 699 22.03 -67.55 -40.96
C ASP A 699 21.69 -67.54 -39.46
N LYS A 700 21.13 -68.67 -38.98
CA LYS A 700 20.78 -68.86 -37.57
C LYS A 700 22.00 -68.89 -36.65
N SER A 701 23.17 -69.32 -37.14
CA SER A 701 24.39 -69.47 -36.31
C SER A 701 24.93 -68.14 -35.77
N ILE A 702 24.66 -67.04 -36.47
CA ILE A 702 25.06 -65.68 -36.08
C ILE A 702 23.94 -64.88 -35.42
N LEU A 703 22.76 -65.48 -35.20
CA LEU A 703 21.60 -64.80 -34.63
C LEU A 703 21.87 -64.23 -33.23
N ALA A 704 22.65 -64.94 -32.40
CA ALA A 704 23.04 -64.45 -31.08
C ALA A 704 23.91 -63.18 -31.15
N LEU A 705 24.76 -63.07 -32.17
CA LEU A 705 25.62 -61.90 -32.38
C LEU A 705 24.78 -60.70 -32.81
N GLU A 706 23.83 -60.88 -33.74
CA GLU A 706 22.94 -59.80 -34.18
C GLU A 706 21.97 -59.37 -33.06
N ALA A 707 21.44 -60.32 -32.29
CA ALA A 707 20.64 -60.02 -31.10
C ALA A 707 21.45 -59.24 -30.05
N THR A 708 22.74 -59.55 -29.89
CA THR A 708 23.65 -58.79 -29.02
C THR A 708 23.89 -57.38 -29.55
N SER A 709 24.04 -57.21 -30.87
CA SER A 709 24.13 -55.89 -31.52
C SER A 709 22.89 -55.04 -31.25
N PHE A 710 21.70 -55.63 -31.45
CA PHE A 710 20.42 -54.99 -31.10
C PHE A 710 20.38 -54.58 -29.63
N ALA A 711 20.72 -55.50 -28.71
CA ALA A 711 20.67 -55.24 -27.27
C ALA A 711 21.72 -54.21 -26.81
N ARG A 712 22.85 -54.06 -27.52
CA ARG A 712 23.83 -52.99 -27.26
C ARG A 712 23.29 -51.61 -27.62
N ASN A 713 22.52 -51.51 -28.70
CA ASN A 713 21.89 -50.27 -29.14
C ASN A 713 20.68 -49.90 -28.28
N PHE A 714 19.98 -50.91 -27.74
CA PHE A 714 18.80 -50.74 -26.88
C PHE A 714 18.91 -51.56 -25.59
N PRO A 715 19.85 -51.22 -24.68
CA PRO A 715 20.15 -52.04 -23.50
C PRO A 715 19.04 -52.03 -22.44
N ASN A 716 18.06 -51.14 -22.58
CA ASN A 716 16.84 -51.09 -21.81
C ASN A 716 15.68 -51.93 -22.39
N CYS A 717 15.90 -52.65 -23.49
CA CYS A 717 14.88 -53.50 -24.08
C CYS A 717 14.38 -54.57 -23.09
N PRO A 718 13.06 -54.69 -22.86
CA PRO A 718 12.52 -55.75 -22.02
C PRO A 718 12.78 -57.14 -22.63
N ALA A 719 13.16 -58.12 -21.80
CA ALA A 719 13.43 -59.48 -22.26
C ALA A 719 12.29 -60.12 -23.06
N GLY A 720 11.03 -59.83 -22.67
CA GLY A 720 9.86 -60.29 -23.41
C GLY A 720 9.79 -59.77 -24.86
N LEU A 721 10.18 -58.51 -25.09
CA LEU A 721 10.19 -57.91 -26.42
C LEU A 721 11.29 -58.51 -27.29
N LEU A 722 12.52 -58.66 -26.76
CA LEU A 722 13.63 -59.29 -27.49
C LEU A 722 13.32 -60.75 -27.83
N ALA A 723 12.74 -61.50 -26.89
CA ALA A 723 12.29 -62.87 -27.13
C ALA A 723 11.20 -62.93 -28.20
N ALA A 724 10.29 -61.95 -28.26
CA ALA A 724 9.27 -61.89 -29.30
C ALA A 724 9.84 -61.56 -30.68
N ILE A 725 10.81 -60.63 -30.77
CA ILE A 725 11.54 -60.34 -32.02
C ILE A 725 12.20 -61.63 -32.55
N LEU A 726 12.92 -62.35 -31.70
CA LEU A 726 13.57 -63.61 -32.07
C LEU A 726 12.56 -64.67 -32.52
N ALA A 727 11.48 -64.85 -31.75
CA ALA A 727 10.46 -65.86 -32.00
C ALA A 727 9.42 -65.46 -33.08
N THR A 728 9.60 -64.31 -33.73
CA THR A 728 8.89 -63.98 -34.99
C THR A 728 9.37 -64.91 -36.11
N ARG A 729 10.60 -65.41 -36.01
CA ARG A 729 11.15 -66.41 -36.90
C ARG A 729 10.66 -67.80 -36.48
N ASP A 730 10.15 -68.58 -37.42
CA ASP A 730 9.66 -69.94 -37.12
C ASP A 730 10.80 -70.94 -36.82
N ASP A 731 12.03 -70.64 -37.26
CA ASP A 731 13.22 -71.44 -36.98
C ASP A 731 13.81 -71.26 -35.57
N VAL A 732 13.20 -70.41 -34.73
CA VAL A 732 13.58 -70.18 -33.33
C VAL A 732 12.41 -70.53 -32.42
N GLY A 733 12.58 -71.60 -31.63
CA GLY A 733 11.53 -72.03 -30.69
C GLY A 733 11.26 -70.98 -29.61
N ARG A 734 10.06 -70.97 -29.01
CA ARG A 734 9.71 -69.98 -27.95
C ARG A 734 10.64 -70.02 -26.75
N ASN A 735 10.98 -71.22 -26.29
CA ASN A 735 11.89 -71.39 -25.15
C ASN A 735 13.32 -70.97 -25.52
N GLU A 736 13.76 -71.35 -26.73
CA GLU A 736 15.06 -70.95 -27.29
C GLU A 736 15.19 -69.42 -27.36
N ALA A 737 14.19 -68.73 -27.94
CA ALA A 737 14.16 -67.27 -28.01
C ALA A 737 14.19 -66.59 -26.64
N ARG A 738 13.49 -67.16 -25.64
CA ARG A 738 13.46 -66.61 -24.29
C ARG A 738 14.82 -66.74 -23.60
N THR A 739 15.40 -67.93 -23.62
CA THR A 739 16.73 -68.18 -23.03
C THR A 739 17.78 -67.31 -23.70
N GLN A 740 17.78 -67.24 -25.03
CA GLN A 740 18.71 -66.41 -25.79
C GLN A 740 18.54 -64.92 -25.48
N ALA A 741 17.31 -64.42 -25.34
CA ALA A 741 17.07 -63.03 -24.98
C ALA A 741 17.58 -62.69 -23.56
N GLU A 742 17.35 -63.59 -22.59
CA GLU A 742 17.83 -63.43 -21.21
C GLU A 742 19.37 -63.43 -21.15
N GLU A 743 20.03 -64.35 -21.86
CA GLU A 743 21.49 -64.42 -21.96
C GLU A 743 22.08 -63.15 -22.61
N VAL A 744 21.54 -62.73 -23.75
CA VAL A 744 21.98 -61.53 -24.46
C VAL A 744 21.83 -60.28 -23.59
N LEU A 745 20.71 -60.12 -22.89
CA LEU A 745 20.47 -58.96 -22.03
C LEU A 745 21.37 -58.96 -20.78
N GLN A 746 21.71 -60.12 -20.22
CA GLN A 746 22.72 -60.20 -19.16
C GLN A 746 24.09 -59.70 -19.64
N HIS A 747 24.47 -60.01 -20.88
CA HIS A 747 25.74 -59.53 -21.45
C HIS A 747 25.81 -58.01 -21.65
N VAL A 748 24.66 -57.35 -21.84
CA VAL A 748 24.59 -55.90 -22.04
C VAL A 748 24.11 -55.12 -20.82
N GLN A 749 23.95 -55.75 -19.66
CA GLN A 749 23.32 -55.14 -18.47
C GLN A 749 24.00 -53.84 -17.96
N PHE A 750 25.29 -53.65 -18.27
CA PHE A 750 26.08 -52.49 -17.88
C PHE A 750 26.23 -51.44 -18.99
N HIS A 751 25.62 -51.64 -20.16
CA HIS A 751 25.63 -50.63 -21.22
C HIS A 751 24.81 -49.39 -20.80
N PRO A 752 25.22 -48.18 -21.21
CA PRO A 752 24.49 -46.95 -20.90
C PRO A 752 23.07 -47.02 -21.45
N LYS A 753 22.08 -46.79 -20.59
CA LYS A 753 20.66 -46.75 -20.97
C LYS A 753 20.27 -45.33 -21.36
N ASP A 754 19.54 -45.22 -22.46
CA ASP A 754 18.94 -43.95 -22.88
C ASP A 754 17.53 -43.83 -22.28
N PRO A 755 17.26 -42.81 -21.44
CA PRO A 755 15.98 -42.61 -20.77
C PRO A 755 14.79 -42.54 -21.73
N ILE A 756 15.00 -42.13 -22.98
CA ILE A 756 13.92 -42.01 -23.97
C ILE A 756 13.30 -43.38 -24.31
N PHE A 757 14.12 -44.43 -24.35
CA PHE A 757 13.68 -45.78 -24.62
C PHE A 757 13.06 -46.43 -23.37
N ASP A 758 13.47 -46.04 -22.16
CA ASP A 758 12.79 -46.44 -20.91
C ASP A 758 11.34 -45.93 -20.95
N GLN A 759 11.15 -44.69 -21.39
CA GLN A 759 9.83 -44.12 -21.59
C GLN A 759 9.06 -44.86 -22.68
N LEU A 760 9.62 -45.08 -23.87
CA LEU A 760 8.99 -45.86 -24.95
C LEU A 760 8.49 -47.23 -24.44
N PHE A 761 9.32 -47.96 -23.70
CA PHE A 761 9.00 -49.29 -23.20
C PHE A 761 7.96 -49.29 -22.08
N SER A 762 7.95 -48.28 -21.21
CA SER A 762 6.89 -48.11 -20.21
C SER A 762 5.54 -47.80 -20.85
N LEU A 763 5.51 -46.92 -21.86
CA LEU A 763 4.31 -46.58 -22.62
C LEU A 763 3.75 -47.76 -23.41
N ARG A 764 4.61 -48.70 -23.79
CA ARG A 764 4.21 -49.94 -24.45
C ARG A 764 3.33 -50.82 -23.55
N GLN A 765 3.58 -50.83 -22.24
CA GLN A 765 2.91 -51.73 -21.28
C GLN A 765 1.59 -51.18 -20.72
N GLN A 766 1.32 -49.88 -20.87
CA GLN A 766 0.07 -49.27 -20.41
C GLN A 766 -1.07 -49.54 -21.41
N GLU A 767 -2.08 -50.32 -21.01
CA GLU A 767 -3.35 -50.46 -21.74
C GLU A 767 -4.29 -49.23 -21.57
N SER A 768 -3.90 -48.24 -20.75
CA SER A 768 -4.80 -47.17 -20.30
C SER A 768 -4.81 -45.91 -21.18
N LYS A 769 -5.98 -45.26 -21.22
CA LYS A 769 -6.28 -43.99 -21.90
C LYS A 769 -5.65 -42.75 -21.23
N GLU A 770 -4.98 -42.88 -20.09
CA GLU A 770 -4.55 -41.75 -19.23
C GLU A 770 -3.04 -41.50 -19.28
N TRP A 771 -2.48 -41.37 -20.49
CA TRP A 771 -1.12 -40.88 -20.61
C TRP A 771 -1.13 -39.35 -20.68
N LEU A 772 -0.40 -38.66 -19.80
CA LEU A 772 -0.19 -37.20 -19.82
C LEU A 772 1.24 -36.86 -20.29
N PRO A 773 1.41 -36.02 -21.33
CA PRO A 773 2.69 -35.47 -21.70
C PRO A 773 3.19 -34.65 -20.52
N SER A 774 4.31 -35.03 -19.94
CA SER A 774 4.97 -34.14 -18.98
C SER A 774 5.61 -33.01 -19.77
N ILE A 775 5.03 -31.80 -19.74
CA ILE A 775 5.72 -30.60 -20.24
C ILE A 775 6.97 -30.31 -19.40
N GLY A 776 7.08 -30.88 -18.20
CA GLY A 776 8.34 -30.95 -17.45
C GLY A 776 9.44 -31.72 -18.18
N MET A 777 9.13 -32.62 -19.11
CA MET A 777 10.11 -33.24 -20.01
C MET A 777 10.62 -32.27 -21.06
N ALA A 778 9.88 -31.20 -21.40
CA ALA A 778 10.44 -30.10 -22.17
C ALA A 778 11.59 -29.41 -21.42
N ASN A 779 11.68 -29.52 -20.07
CA ASN A 779 12.87 -29.12 -19.31
C ASN A 779 14.05 -30.09 -19.47
N VAL A 780 13.79 -31.38 -19.72
CA VAL A 780 14.84 -32.36 -20.10
C VAL A 780 15.37 -32.05 -21.50
N PHE A 781 14.50 -31.62 -22.42
CA PHE A 781 14.89 -31.20 -23.77
C PHE A 781 15.50 -29.78 -23.83
N THR A 782 15.06 -28.82 -23.00
CA THR A 782 15.71 -27.50 -22.88
C THR A 782 17.02 -27.52 -22.08
N ASN A 783 17.26 -28.52 -21.24
CA ASN A 783 18.57 -28.71 -20.59
C ASN A 783 19.69 -29.05 -21.59
N PHE A 784 19.36 -29.45 -22.83
CA PHE A 784 20.34 -29.54 -23.92
C PHE A 784 20.60 -28.19 -24.60
N ILE A 785 19.61 -27.28 -24.65
CA ILE A 785 19.72 -25.96 -25.28
C ILE A 785 20.45 -24.93 -24.39
N LYS A 786 20.58 -25.17 -23.08
CA LYS A 786 21.33 -24.28 -22.17
C LYS A 786 22.86 -24.43 -22.19
N LYS A 787 23.45 -25.25 -23.08
CA LYS A 787 24.91 -25.39 -23.16
C LYS A 787 25.64 -24.36 -24.04
N ASP A 788 24.93 -23.57 -24.86
CA ASP A 788 25.58 -22.65 -25.81
C ASP A 788 25.48 -21.15 -25.46
N PHE A 789 25.25 -20.81 -24.19
CA PHE A 789 25.54 -19.45 -23.69
C PHE A 789 26.66 -19.46 -22.65
N LYS A 790 27.83 -19.95 -23.08
CA LYS A 790 29.15 -19.54 -22.58
C LYS A 790 30.14 -19.54 -23.74
N MET A 791 30.13 -18.46 -24.52
CA MET A 791 31.34 -17.85 -25.08
C MET A 791 31.27 -16.35 -24.80
#